data_AF-A0A8T7C1T5-F1
#
_entry.id   AF-A0A8T7C1T5-F1
#
_cell.length_a   1.000
_cell.length_b   1.000
_cell.length_c   1.000
_cell.angle_alpha   90.00
_cell.angle_beta   90.00
_cell.angle_gamma   90.00
#
_symmetry.space_group_name_H-M   'P 1'
#
loop_
_entity.id
_entity.type
_entity.pdbx_description
1 polymer ?
#
loop_
_entity_poly.entity_id
_entity_poly.type
_entity_poly.pdbx_seq_one_letter_code
_entity_poly.pdbx_strand_id
1 'polypeptide(L)'
;GLYLAVIDSGVDWRHPMFGGTGNSTPLPRISNVAPSPDDNTKVVYLYSIADPGDPTDDFGHGTLVASTAAGYRVDGNTPPNLGFGTGPDGLGVGPTPNGEVFQGMAPQAKILAYKVCNIAGTCTGDVELAIEDAASPFTLIAAGTPDPQFLAKPVADVINLSLGSTSGDAASASSRATNNAALAGTIVVTSAGNSGQDDDDNLVPGSIGAPGAATLAITVGASTDPGSVGGVDMLLAGEVPGEIFAPGGPSPETGAASQANAPDPSGPQGLTAFPVAGGGFVPENSMSAHYVYYDQQTIGLPPPVNLENRMAFVRGTGAFASIANQTATFNPAAIFIITDTENATALVVATGVPTYTIGAAKVAQLGLTLNPAQHDVISTQPIRLGAAVSLSAFNSTMAGFSSRGPNDHANAGFRVIKPDVTAPGVAVAGAATPEGLPDDTIGLAAAVGYTQASGTSFSSPITAGGMVLIRQHLRNNLGYDSTDPSDYVERFETATIARAMLMNSASNLRTGDGIPNADPDPIASLNEMGAGHINIEGAIAARAIMVAPTTLFDNGPNEYNPRVDQSGGNIEVEIPSASFARVAVANAPGVVVRTHEVRIRDITGLGGGMYDLAFQDNRNLNDAGFNVIATGSASSPAAITEVLVPDNAETSFYVRVEADGTQITTVNKEFMWYLTAIHRDTGQRLRIPLYYRTIAGSDIDLDNDLVNDVNDNCLHTPNTDQTDSDNDGIGDACDNCSLAGNPNQCDTNGDGFGNQCDGDLNNNLVVNFVDLGILKSTFMASPGDSSWNADADLNCNGVVNFVDLGILKSSFLGTPGPGIQ
;
A
#
# COMPACT_ATOMS: atom_id res chain seq x y z
N GLY A 1 12.56 12.49 -18.29
CA GLY A 1 11.56 13.57 -18.42
C GLY A 1 10.22 13.19 -17.84
N LEU A 2 10.20 12.29 -16.85
CA LEU A 2 9.02 11.99 -16.05
C LEU A 2 9.21 12.61 -14.66
N TYR A 3 8.11 12.91 -14.00
CA TYR A 3 8.07 13.53 -12.68
C TYR A 3 7.59 12.53 -11.65
N LEU A 4 8.38 12.34 -10.60
CA LEU A 4 8.04 11.55 -9.42
C LEU A 4 7.78 12.52 -8.25
N ALA A 5 6.56 12.56 -7.75
CA ALA A 5 6.26 13.29 -6.53
C ALA A 5 6.60 12.44 -5.30
N VAL A 6 7.23 13.07 -4.31
CA VAL A 6 7.52 12.48 -3.00
C VAL A 6 6.79 13.34 -1.97
N ILE A 7 5.76 12.77 -1.34
CA ILE A 7 4.97 13.41 -0.30
C ILE A 7 5.40 12.78 1.03
N ASP A 8 6.17 13.54 1.82
CA ASP A 8 6.90 13.02 2.98
C ASP A 8 7.31 14.17 3.94
N SER A 9 8.40 14.03 4.71
CA SER A 9 8.97 15.05 5.61
C SER A 9 9.75 16.17 4.90
N GLY A 10 9.81 16.15 3.57
CA GLY A 10 10.62 17.06 2.75
C GLY A 10 11.72 16.32 1.99
N VAL A 11 12.57 17.06 1.27
CA VAL A 11 13.76 16.50 0.60
C VAL A 11 14.93 17.46 0.76
N ASP A 12 16.07 16.99 1.25
CA ASP A 12 17.29 17.79 1.25
C ASP A 12 17.94 17.83 -0.15
N TRP A 13 17.47 18.76 -0.99
CA TRP A 13 17.98 18.96 -2.36
C TRP A 13 19.46 19.40 -2.43
N ARG A 14 20.09 19.73 -1.29
CA ARG A 14 21.52 20.07 -1.20
C ARG A 14 22.41 18.83 -1.28
N HIS A 15 21.83 17.63 -1.14
CA HIS A 15 22.56 16.38 -1.24
C HIS A 15 23.04 16.12 -2.69
N PRO A 16 24.24 15.52 -2.90
CA PRO A 16 24.75 15.21 -4.24
C PRO A 16 23.84 14.33 -5.10
N MET A 17 23.08 13.41 -4.49
CA MET A 17 22.07 12.60 -5.20
C MET A 17 20.92 13.43 -5.77
N PHE A 18 20.79 14.70 -5.36
CA PHE A 18 19.79 15.65 -5.84
C PHE A 18 20.40 16.86 -6.56
N GLY A 19 21.65 16.74 -7.01
CA GLY A 19 22.32 17.79 -7.79
C GLY A 19 22.92 18.92 -6.95
N GLY A 20 22.98 18.78 -5.62
CA GLY A 20 23.67 19.74 -4.76
C GLY A 20 25.20 19.68 -4.92
N THR A 21 25.84 20.86 -4.95
CA THR A 21 27.30 21.01 -5.13
C THR A 21 27.95 21.79 -3.98
N GLY A 22 27.34 21.79 -2.79
CA GLY A 22 27.77 22.60 -1.65
C GLY A 22 27.36 24.07 -1.78
N ASN A 23 28.33 25.01 -1.78
CA ASN A 23 28.15 26.46 -1.55
C ASN A 23 27.39 27.24 -2.66
N SER A 24 26.91 26.61 -3.73
CA SER A 24 26.23 27.26 -4.85
C SER A 24 24.98 26.49 -5.31
N THR A 25 24.27 25.85 -4.38
CA THR A 25 23.15 24.97 -4.70
C THR A 25 21.95 25.78 -5.19
N PRO A 26 21.50 25.60 -6.45
CA PRO A 26 20.22 26.11 -6.94
C PRO A 26 19.07 25.78 -5.99
N LEU A 27 18.19 26.74 -5.72
CA LEU A 27 16.99 26.48 -4.94
C LEU A 27 15.95 25.75 -5.83
N PRO A 28 15.16 24.82 -5.28
CA PRO A 28 14.02 24.29 -6.01
C PRO A 28 12.98 25.40 -6.20
N ARG A 29 12.16 25.28 -7.25
CA ARG A 29 11.00 26.15 -7.44
C ARG A 29 10.03 25.96 -6.27
N ILE A 30 9.75 27.04 -5.54
CA ILE A 30 8.70 27.06 -4.51
C ILE A 30 7.34 27.20 -5.20
N SER A 31 6.30 26.51 -4.72
CA SER A 31 4.97 26.44 -5.34
C SER A 31 4.41 27.78 -5.86
N ASN A 32 4.57 28.86 -5.08
CA ASN A 32 4.07 30.20 -5.40
C ASN A 32 5.01 31.07 -6.26
N VAL A 33 6.14 30.54 -6.74
CA VAL A 33 7.13 31.26 -7.56
C VAL A 33 7.17 30.69 -8.97
N ALA A 34 7.30 31.58 -9.96
CA ALA A 34 7.49 31.18 -11.35
C ALA A 34 8.86 30.51 -11.55
N PRO A 35 8.99 29.52 -12.46
CA PRO A 35 10.26 28.82 -12.69
C PRO A 35 11.37 29.78 -13.15
N SER A 36 12.56 29.62 -12.57
CA SER A 36 13.79 30.34 -12.90
C SER A 36 14.78 29.44 -13.64
N PRO A 37 15.60 29.97 -14.57
CA PRO A 37 16.71 29.23 -15.17
C PRO A 37 17.76 28.74 -14.15
N ASP A 38 17.82 29.39 -12.99
CA ASP A 38 18.75 29.06 -11.89
C ASP A 38 18.13 28.09 -10.87
N ASP A 39 16.96 27.50 -11.15
CA ASP A 39 16.32 26.53 -10.26
C ASP A 39 17.02 25.16 -10.30
N ASN A 40 16.89 24.40 -9.20
CA ASN A 40 17.39 23.03 -9.13
C ASN A 40 16.78 22.17 -10.24
N THR A 41 17.63 21.47 -10.98
CA THR A 41 17.24 20.67 -12.14
C THR A 41 16.71 19.30 -11.77
N LYS A 42 16.92 18.82 -10.54
CA LYS A 42 16.54 17.49 -10.05
C LYS A 42 15.28 17.56 -9.19
N VAL A 43 15.29 18.38 -8.14
CA VAL A 43 14.12 18.74 -7.34
C VAL A 43 13.53 20.02 -7.94
N VAL A 44 12.57 19.85 -8.83
CA VAL A 44 12.10 20.93 -9.72
C VAL A 44 10.85 21.64 -9.20
N TYR A 45 10.29 21.15 -8.11
CA TYR A 45 9.14 21.73 -7.44
C TYR A 45 9.19 21.35 -5.97
N LEU A 46 8.87 22.31 -5.10
CA LEU A 46 8.78 22.08 -3.67
C LEU A 46 7.58 22.84 -3.10
N TYR A 47 6.75 22.11 -2.36
CA TYR A 47 5.64 22.69 -1.59
C TYR A 47 5.66 22.19 -0.14
N SER A 48 5.88 23.09 0.81
CA SER A 48 5.78 22.80 2.25
C SER A 48 4.41 23.19 2.78
N ILE A 49 3.68 22.18 3.26
CA ILE A 49 2.32 22.30 3.81
C ILE A 49 2.36 22.21 5.33
N ALA A 50 3.18 21.29 5.88
CA ALA A 50 3.34 21.16 7.34
C ALA A 50 4.03 22.36 7.96
N ASP A 51 5.07 22.89 7.29
CA ASP A 51 5.85 24.03 7.76
C ASP A 51 5.93 25.11 6.67
N PRO A 52 4.85 25.90 6.45
CA PRO A 52 4.81 26.88 5.35
C PRO A 52 5.99 27.85 5.38
N GLY A 53 6.77 27.85 4.31
CA GLY A 53 7.97 28.69 4.18
C GLY A 53 9.28 28.01 4.59
N ASP A 54 9.22 26.82 5.20
CA ASP A 54 10.40 26.00 5.44
C ASP A 54 10.39 24.71 4.61
N PRO A 55 11.16 24.68 3.51
CA PRO A 55 11.22 23.54 2.61
C PRO A 55 12.18 22.42 3.04
N THR A 56 12.97 22.60 4.11
CA THR A 56 14.01 21.63 4.47
C THR A 56 13.43 20.35 5.02
N ASP A 57 14.12 19.23 4.75
CA ASP A 57 13.86 17.98 5.42
C ASP A 57 14.66 17.95 6.73
N ASP A 58 13.98 18.23 7.84
CA ASP A 58 14.60 18.28 9.16
C ASP A 58 14.43 16.95 9.93
N PHE A 59 13.75 15.98 9.31
CA PHE A 59 13.52 14.63 9.87
C PHE A 59 14.34 13.56 9.14
N GLY A 60 14.66 13.74 7.86
CA GLY A 60 15.54 12.86 7.08
C GLY A 60 14.85 11.70 6.35
N HIS A 61 13.60 11.36 6.69
CA HIS A 61 12.88 10.25 6.08
C HIS A 61 12.60 10.49 4.60
N GLY A 62 12.07 11.66 4.26
CA GLY A 62 11.76 12.02 2.88
C GLY A 62 13.00 12.09 1.97
N THR A 63 14.15 12.49 2.51
CA THR A 63 15.45 12.45 1.80
C THR A 63 15.85 11.02 1.44
N LEU A 64 15.74 10.08 2.37
CA LEU A 64 16.03 8.66 2.11
C LEU A 64 15.05 8.06 1.10
N VAL A 65 13.76 8.33 1.26
CA VAL A 65 12.68 7.90 0.35
C VAL A 65 12.92 8.43 -1.07
N ALA A 66 13.17 9.73 -1.21
CA ALA A 66 13.42 10.37 -2.50
C ALA A 66 14.69 9.82 -3.19
N SER A 67 15.74 9.54 -2.41
CA SER A 67 17.00 9.00 -2.95
C SER A 67 16.85 7.56 -3.42
N THR A 68 16.05 6.76 -2.71
CA THR A 68 15.72 5.38 -3.07
C THR A 68 14.91 5.33 -4.37
N ALA A 69 13.93 6.23 -4.53
CA ALA A 69 13.09 6.25 -5.72
C ALA A 69 13.84 6.78 -6.95
N ALA A 70 14.54 7.89 -6.80
CA ALA A 70 15.06 8.65 -7.93
C ALA A 70 16.40 9.34 -7.69
N GLY A 71 17.16 9.05 -6.64
CA GLY A 71 18.47 9.67 -6.44
C GLY A 71 19.44 9.42 -7.62
N TYR A 72 20.23 10.43 -7.99
CA TYR A 72 21.29 10.27 -8.98
C TYR A 72 22.29 9.19 -8.54
N ARG A 73 22.92 8.55 -9.52
CA ARG A 73 23.98 7.58 -9.23
C ARG A 73 25.19 8.30 -8.64
N VAL A 74 25.73 7.75 -7.56
CA VAL A 74 26.97 8.18 -6.94
C VAL A 74 27.88 6.96 -6.80
N ASP A 75 29.04 7.00 -7.44
CA ASP A 75 30.11 6.03 -7.30
C ASP A 75 31.40 6.76 -6.95
N GLY A 76 32.20 6.24 -6.02
CA GLY A 76 33.43 6.88 -5.51
C GLY A 76 34.56 7.11 -6.55
N ASN A 77 34.26 7.10 -7.86
CA ASN A 77 35.21 7.22 -8.95
C ASN A 77 35.36 8.67 -9.45
N THR A 78 36.57 9.01 -9.90
CA THR A 78 36.86 10.22 -10.67
C THR A 78 37.62 9.83 -11.95
N PRO A 79 37.24 10.28 -13.16
CA PRO A 79 36.20 11.26 -13.50
C PRO A 79 34.79 10.64 -13.69
N PRO A 80 33.73 11.46 -13.65
CA PRO A 80 32.34 11.01 -13.77
C PRO A 80 32.08 10.23 -15.06
N ASN A 81 31.45 9.07 -14.92
CA ASN A 81 31.05 8.25 -16.05
C ASN A 81 29.72 8.80 -16.62
N LEU A 82 29.81 9.62 -17.67
CA LEU A 82 28.70 10.36 -18.31
C LEU A 82 27.65 9.48 -19.02
N GLY A 83 27.62 8.16 -18.77
CA GLY A 83 26.75 7.21 -19.46
C GLY A 83 25.86 6.35 -18.56
N PHE A 84 26.05 6.36 -17.24
CA PHE A 84 25.30 5.51 -16.31
C PHE A 84 24.84 6.32 -15.09
N GLY A 85 23.55 6.69 -15.05
CA GLY A 85 22.91 7.25 -13.85
C GLY A 85 23.31 8.68 -13.42
N THR A 86 24.27 9.30 -14.10
CA THR A 86 24.49 10.75 -14.08
C THR A 86 23.34 11.43 -14.81
N GLY A 87 22.74 12.48 -14.23
CA GLY A 87 21.61 13.19 -14.85
C GLY A 87 21.96 13.72 -16.24
N PRO A 88 20.97 14.17 -17.05
CA PRO A 88 21.23 14.80 -18.34
C PRO A 88 22.01 16.13 -18.20
N ASP A 89 22.06 16.64 -16.97
CA ASP A 89 22.83 17.78 -16.47
C ASP A 89 24.29 17.41 -16.10
N GLY A 90 24.69 16.14 -16.19
CA GLY A 90 26.02 15.66 -15.81
C GLY A 90 26.28 15.66 -14.30
N LEU A 91 25.24 15.83 -13.48
CA LEU A 91 25.33 15.87 -12.02
C LEU A 91 25.08 14.47 -11.44
N GLY A 92 25.95 14.07 -10.52
CA GLY A 92 26.07 12.71 -9.97
C GLY A 92 27.52 12.33 -9.75
N VAL A 93 28.23 13.13 -8.93
CA VAL A 93 29.64 12.87 -8.61
C VAL A 93 29.91 13.33 -7.18
N GLY A 94 30.19 12.38 -6.30
CA GLY A 94 30.57 12.64 -4.91
C GLY A 94 31.26 11.40 -4.35
N PRO A 95 32.27 11.54 -3.50
CA PRO A 95 32.91 10.40 -2.87
C PRO A 95 31.90 9.67 -1.98
N THR A 96 31.80 8.34 -2.12
CA THR A 96 31.22 7.51 -1.06
C THR A 96 32.32 7.17 -0.06
N PRO A 97 32.02 7.07 1.26
CA PRO A 97 33.01 6.83 2.31
C PRO A 97 33.90 5.60 2.04
N ASN A 98 33.34 4.56 1.40
CA ASN A 98 34.00 3.27 1.17
C ASN A 98 34.07 2.84 -0.32
N GLY A 99 33.74 3.73 -1.27
CA GLY A 99 33.70 3.38 -2.70
C GLY A 99 32.44 2.61 -3.15
N GLU A 100 31.43 2.52 -2.27
CA GLU A 100 30.10 1.97 -2.56
C GLU A 100 29.38 2.76 -3.67
N VAL A 101 28.40 2.14 -4.31
CA VAL A 101 27.58 2.75 -5.37
C VAL A 101 26.15 2.88 -4.87
N PHE A 102 25.64 4.12 -4.78
CA PHE A 102 24.23 4.39 -4.49
C PHE A 102 23.53 4.90 -5.74
N GLN A 103 22.30 4.45 -5.97
CA GLN A 103 21.49 4.85 -7.11
C GLN A 103 20.01 4.61 -6.81
N GLY A 104 19.16 5.60 -7.07
CA GLY A 104 17.72 5.41 -7.01
C GLY A 104 17.20 4.60 -8.19
N MET A 105 16.04 3.97 -8.05
CA MET A 105 15.49 3.09 -9.08
C MET A 105 15.27 3.79 -10.44
N ALA A 106 14.83 5.06 -10.41
CA ALA A 106 14.68 5.92 -11.58
C ALA A 106 15.57 7.17 -11.48
N PRO A 107 16.90 7.05 -11.65
CA PRO A 107 17.85 8.13 -11.34
C PRO A 107 17.66 9.38 -12.21
N GLN A 108 17.01 9.27 -13.36
CA GLN A 108 16.76 10.36 -14.31
C GLN A 108 15.40 11.04 -14.13
N ALA A 109 14.53 10.52 -13.25
CA ALA A 109 13.24 11.13 -12.95
C ALA A 109 13.45 12.49 -12.26
N LYS A 110 12.57 13.47 -12.50
CA LYS A 110 12.58 14.73 -11.76
C LYS A 110 11.69 14.60 -10.53
N ILE A 111 12.03 15.27 -9.45
CA ILE A 111 11.36 15.13 -8.15
C ILE A 111 10.47 16.36 -7.90
N LEU A 112 9.22 16.11 -7.53
CA LEU A 112 8.32 17.12 -6.95
C LEU A 112 8.23 16.82 -5.44
N ALA A 113 8.80 17.66 -4.60
CA ALA A 113 8.88 17.42 -3.16
C ALA A 113 7.71 18.10 -2.43
N TYR A 114 6.98 17.34 -1.63
CA TYR A 114 5.87 17.84 -0.82
C TYR A 114 6.14 17.52 0.65
N LYS A 115 6.30 18.55 1.49
CA LYS A 115 6.52 18.39 2.93
C LYS A 115 5.18 18.46 3.66
N VAL A 116 4.71 17.30 4.12
CA VAL A 116 3.48 17.14 4.90
C VAL A 116 3.73 16.63 6.31
N CYS A 117 4.96 16.18 6.60
CA CYS A 117 5.39 15.77 7.95
C CYS A 117 6.41 16.76 8.51
N ASN A 118 6.27 17.06 9.81
CA ASN A 118 7.10 18.01 10.52
C ASN A 118 8.39 17.35 11.06
N ILE A 119 9.20 18.12 11.80
CA ILE A 119 10.45 17.66 12.42
C ILE A 119 10.29 16.48 13.40
N ALA A 120 9.08 16.25 13.93
CA ALA A 120 8.78 15.11 14.80
C ALA A 120 8.34 13.86 14.02
N GLY A 121 8.38 13.89 12.69
CA GLY A 121 7.85 12.84 11.81
C GLY A 121 6.32 12.76 11.81
N THR A 122 5.63 13.70 12.44
CA THR A 122 4.16 13.73 12.48
C THR A 122 3.63 14.47 11.26
N CYS A 123 2.81 13.78 10.48
CA CYS A 123 2.18 14.34 9.28
C CYS A 123 1.00 15.24 9.67
N THR A 124 1.32 16.49 9.97
CA THR A 124 0.38 17.55 10.39
C THR A 124 -0.09 18.40 9.21
N GLY A 125 0.59 18.30 8.05
CA GLY A 125 0.15 18.91 6.80
C GLY A 125 -0.98 18.11 6.15
N ASP A 126 -1.74 18.82 5.31
CA ASP A 126 -2.85 18.26 4.53
C ASP A 126 -2.30 17.33 3.42
N VAL A 127 -2.44 16.03 3.63
CA VAL A 127 -1.94 14.98 2.72
C VAL A 127 -2.78 14.94 1.45
N GLU A 128 -4.08 15.11 1.59
CA GLU A 128 -5.06 15.16 0.50
C GLU A 128 -4.72 16.29 -0.47
N LEU A 129 -4.45 17.50 0.06
CA LEU A 129 -4.02 18.64 -0.74
C LEU A 129 -2.71 18.36 -1.47
N ALA A 130 -1.75 17.69 -0.83
CA ALA A 130 -0.48 17.33 -1.49
C ALA A 130 -0.70 16.37 -2.66
N ILE A 131 -1.58 15.38 -2.50
CA ILE A 131 -1.93 14.41 -3.54
C ILE A 131 -2.61 15.10 -4.72
N GLU A 132 -3.61 15.94 -4.43
CA GLU A 132 -4.36 16.69 -5.45
C GLU A 132 -3.49 17.71 -6.18
N ASP A 133 -2.66 18.47 -5.45
CA ASP A 133 -1.70 19.39 -6.06
C ASP A 133 -0.73 18.60 -6.94
N ALA A 134 -0.14 17.49 -6.48
CA ALA A 134 0.79 16.68 -7.27
C ALA A 134 0.21 16.20 -8.61
N ALA A 135 -1.07 15.78 -8.62
CA ALA A 135 -1.78 15.35 -9.82
C ALA A 135 -2.30 16.51 -10.69
N SER A 136 -2.29 17.74 -10.18
CA SER A 136 -2.80 18.93 -10.88
C SER A 136 -1.72 19.63 -11.73
N PRO A 137 -2.06 20.16 -12.92
CA PRO A 137 -1.18 21.03 -13.71
C PRO A 137 -1.02 22.44 -13.13
N PHE A 138 -1.78 22.78 -12.08
CA PHE A 138 -1.75 24.09 -11.43
C PHE A 138 -1.66 23.96 -9.91
N THR A 139 -1.02 24.94 -9.26
CA THR A 139 -1.05 25.12 -7.80
C THR A 139 -1.74 26.43 -7.40
N LEU A 140 -2.32 26.44 -6.19
CA LEU A 140 -3.08 27.55 -5.64
C LEU A 140 -2.16 28.54 -4.90
N ILE A 141 -2.31 29.84 -5.20
CA ILE A 141 -1.49 30.90 -4.58
C ILE A 141 -2.26 31.72 -3.52
N ALA A 142 -3.60 31.74 -3.58
CA ALA A 142 -4.45 32.59 -2.72
C ALA A 142 -5.85 32.00 -2.51
N ALA A 143 -5.93 30.90 -1.76
CA ALA A 143 -7.20 30.31 -1.36
C ALA A 143 -8.09 31.35 -0.61
N GLY A 144 -9.37 31.42 -0.96
CA GLY A 144 -10.33 32.32 -0.31
C GLY A 144 -10.38 33.77 -0.83
N THR A 145 -9.72 34.09 -1.95
CA THR A 145 -9.92 35.36 -2.65
C THR A 145 -10.98 35.22 -3.76
N PRO A 146 -11.68 36.29 -4.16
CA PRO A 146 -12.69 36.23 -5.24
C PRO A 146 -12.15 35.82 -6.61
N ASP A 147 -10.82 35.81 -6.79
CA ASP A 147 -10.11 35.43 -8.02
C ASP A 147 -8.86 34.62 -7.65
N PRO A 148 -9.00 33.31 -7.38
CA PRO A 148 -7.87 32.47 -7.01
C PRO A 148 -6.88 32.41 -8.17
N GLN A 149 -5.64 32.84 -7.92
CA GLN A 149 -4.58 32.75 -8.92
C GLN A 149 -4.00 31.34 -8.97
N PHE A 150 -3.83 30.83 -10.20
CA PHE A 150 -3.26 29.53 -10.51
C PHE A 150 -1.88 29.68 -11.15
N LEU A 151 -0.87 28.97 -10.63
CA LEU A 151 0.44 28.85 -11.30
C LEU A 151 0.59 27.49 -11.94
N ALA A 152 0.93 27.49 -13.23
CA ALA A 152 1.27 26.27 -13.94
C ALA A 152 2.48 25.57 -13.31
N LYS A 153 2.44 24.26 -13.18
CA LYS A 153 3.53 23.44 -12.66
C LYS A 153 3.59 22.08 -13.35
N PRO A 154 4.68 21.32 -13.19
CA PRO A 154 4.72 19.93 -13.63
C PRO A 154 3.64 19.08 -12.93
N VAL A 155 3.09 18.13 -13.66
CA VAL A 155 2.19 17.10 -13.15
C VAL A 155 3.01 15.87 -12.81
N ALA A 156 2.75 15.26 -11.65
CA ALA A 156 3.37 14.00 -11.29
C ALA A 156 2.93 12.90 -12.28
N ASP A 157 3.88 12.12 -12.78
CA ASP A 157 3.57 10.89 -13.49
C ASP A 157 3.42 9.72 -12.50
N VAL A 158 4.15 9.78 -11.39
CA VAL A 158 4.07 8.84 -10.27
C VAL A 158 4.12 9.63 -8.96
N ILE A 159 3.30 9.27 -7.98
CA ILE A 159 3.34 9.77 -6.60
C ILE A 159 3.81 8.63 -5.70
N ASN A 160 4.80 8.88 -4.85
CA ASN A 160 5.16 8.01 -3.74
C ASN A 160 4.66 8.60 -2.41
N LEU A 161 3.89 7.79 -1.69
CA LEU A 161 3.36 8.05 -0.35
C LEU A 161 3.98 7.05 0.64
N SER A 162 5.06 7.43 1.30
CA SER A 162 5.69 6.62 2.36
C SER A 162 5.15 7.01 3.74
N LEU A 163 3.83 7.13 3.82
CA LEU A 163 3.07 7.53 5.01
C LEU A 163 1.70 6.82 5.01
N GLY A 164 1.05 6.78 6.16
CA GLY A 164 -0.30 6.26 6.29
C GLY A 164 -0.71 6.08 7.74
N SER A 165 -1.96 5.67 7.92
CA SER A 165 -2.55 5.27 9.19
C SER A 165 -2.66 3.75 9.27
N THR A 166 -2.73 3.21 10.49
CA THR A 166 -3.12 1.82 10.74
C THR A 166 -4.63 1.60 10.64
N SER A 167 -5.40 2.67 10.41
CA SER A 167 -6.85 2.68 10.24
C SER A 167 -7.26 3.36 8.95
N GLY A 168 -8.54 3.22 8.60
CA GLY A 168 -9.11 3.76 7.37
C GLY A 168 -9.19 2.73 6.24
N ASP A 169 -10.03 3.04 5.27
CA ASP A 169 -10.48 2.16 4.19
C ASP A 169 -10.39 2.88 2.83
N ALA A 170 -10.99 2.30 1.79
CA ALA A 170 -11.02 2.89 0.45
C ALA A 170 -11.86 4.19 0.37
N ALA A 171 -12.77 4.44 1.32
CA ALA A 171 -13.64 5.61 1.38
C ALA A 171 -13.04 6.79 2.17
N SER A 172 -11.97 6.53 2.93
CA SER A 172 -11.24 7.55 3.69
C SER A 172 -10.73 8.68 2.79
N ALA A 173 -10.66 9.92 3.30
CA ALA A 173 -10.34 11.12 2.52
C ALA A 173 -9.04 10.97 1.71
N SER A 174 -7.94 10.56 2.35
CA SER A 174 -6.66 10.28 1.67
C SER A 174 -6.74 9.17 0.62
N SER A 175 -7.62 8.19 0.81
CA SER A 175 -7.88 7.13 -0.17
C SER A 175 -8.69 7.64 -1.37
N ARG A 176 -9.69 8.51 -1.15
CA ARG A 176 -10.43 9.19 -2.22
C ARG A 176 -9.50 10.10 -3.02
N ALA A 177 -8.69 10.93 -2.37
CA ALA A 177 -7.69 11.76 -3.04
C ALA A 177 -6.71 10.91 -3.87
N THR A 178 -6.28 9.76 -3.34
CA THR A 178 -5.43 8.80 -4.05
C THR A 178 -6.12 8.22 -5.29
N ASN A 179 -7.38 7.81 -5.17
CA ASN A 179 -8.17 7.33 -6.30
C ASN A 179 -8.38 8.42 -7.35
N ASN A 180 -8.67 9.66 -6.93
CA ASN A 180 -8.83 10.81 -7.82
C ASN A 180 -7.53 11.13 -8.59
N ALA A 181 -6.38 11.13 -7.91
CA ALA A 181 -5.08 11.28 -8.58
C ALA A 181 -4.82 10.16 -9.59
N ALA A 182 -5.22 8.92 -9.26
CA ALA A 182 -5.12 7.80 -10.18
C ALA A 182 -6.04 7.95 -11.40
N LEU A 183 -7.29 8.37 -11.20
CA LEU A 183 -8.24 8.69 -12.27
C LEU A 183 -7.77 9.84 -13.17
N ALA A 184 -7.02 10.80 -12.62
CA ALA A 184 -6.34 11.84 -13.38
C ALA A 184 -5.11 11.33 -14.16
N GLY A 185 -4.80 10.03 -14.08
CA GLY A 185 -3.71 9.39 -14.80
C GLY A 185 -2.34 9.51 -14.13
N THR A 186 -2.31 9.75 -12.82
CA THR A 186 -1.08 9.68 -12.00
C THR A 186 -0.98 8.30 -11.34
N ILE A 187 0.15 7.62 -11.43
CA ILE A 187 0.30 6.33 -10.73
C ILE A 187 0.62 6.62 -9.26
N VAL A 188 -0.22 6.17 -8.33
CA VAL A 188 0.03 6.38 -6.89
C VAL A 188 0.54 5.10 -6.25
N VAL A 189 1.68 5.19 -5.55
CA VAL A 189 2.33 4.10 -4.83
C VAL A 189 2.37 4.43 -3.35
N THR A 190 1.89 3.54 -2.51
CA THR A 190 1.76 3.73 -1.05
C THR A 190 2.51 2.62 -0.29
N SER A 191 3.14 2.95 0.83
CA SER A 191 3.63 1.94 1.77
C SER A 191 2.46 1.20 2.44
N ALA A 192 2.57 -0.11 2.66
CA ALA A 192 1.50 -0.88 3.32
C ALA A 192 1.34 -0.53 4.82
N GLY A 193 2.41 -0.07 5.48
CA GLY A 193 2.45 0.15 6.93
C GLY A 193 3.37 -0.85 7.64
N ASN A 194 3.71 -0.54 8.89
CA ASN A 194 4.67 -1.32 9.69
C ASN A 194 4.00 -1.96 10.94
N SER A 195 2.71 -2.30 10.85
CA SER A 195 1.91 -2.84 11.96
C SER A 195 1.45 -4.28 11.70
N GLY A 196 2.22 -5.04 10.93
CA GLY A 196 1.93 -6.43 10.58
C GLY A 196 2.06 -7.43 11.74
N GLN A 197 2.69 -7.02 12.85
CA GLN A 197 2.85 -7.79 14.08
C GLN A 197 2.49 -6.96 15.31
N ASP A 198 1.93 -7.60 16.33
CA ASP A 198 1.74 -7.02 17.65
C ASP A 198 3.01 -7.15 18.53
N ASP A 199 2.97 -6.61 19.75
CA ASP A 199 4.10 -6.63 20.69
C ASP A 199 4.51 -8.05 21.14
N ASP A 200 3.67 -9.05 20.83
CA ASP A 200 3.87 -10.48 21.14
C ASP A 200 4.27 -11.29 19.87
N ASP A 201 4.71 -10.60 18.80
CA ASP A 201 5.11 -11.16 17.49
C ASP A 201 3.98 -11.91 16.72
N ASN A 202 2.73 -11.79 17.15
CA ASN A 202 1.61 -12.40 16.43
C ASN A 202 1.27 -11.56 15.19
N LEU A 203 0.96 -12.22 14.08
CA LEU A 203 0.49 -11.53 12.89
C LEU A 203 -0.83 -10.80 13.17
N VAL A 204 -0.92 -9.55 12.71
CA VAL A 204 -2.12 -8.71 12.81
C VAL A 204 -2.76 -8.60 11.42
N PRO A 205 -3.82 -9.40 11.13
CA PRO A 205 -4.57 -9.28 9.88
C PRO A 205 -5.23 -7.91 9.76
N GLY A 206 -5.29 -7.39 8.55
CA GLY A 206 -5.99 -6.13 8.23
C GLY A 206 -5.33 -4.85 8.72
N SER A 207 -4.06 -4.88 9.09
CA SER A 207 -3.27 -3.74 9.56
C SER A 207 -2.87 -2.70 8.49
N ILE A 208 -3.35 -2.84 7.24
CA ILE A 208 -3.21 -1.83 6.19
C ILE A 208 -4.32 -0.81 6.35
N GLY A 209 -4.00 0.48 6.53
CA GLY A 209 -4.98 1.58 6.58
C GLY A 209 -4.88 2.53 5.39
N ALA A 210 -5.50 3.70 5.51
CA ALA A 210 -5.48 4.75 4.48
C ALA A 210 -4.13 5.52 4.49
N PRO A 211 -3.59 5.94 3.33
CA PRO A 211 -4.13 5.79 1.97
C PRO A 211 -3.84 4.44 1.31
N GLY A 212 -3.11 3.53 1.95
CA GLY A 212 -2.78 2.20 1.39
C GLY A 212 -4.00 1.30 1.12
N ALA A 213 -5.15 1.63 1.69
CA ALA A 213 -6.42 0.97 1.42
C ALA A 213 -7.08 1.39 0.09
N ALA A 214 -6.59 2.46 -0.56
CA ALA A 214 -7.19 2.99 -1.78
C ALA A 214 -7.19 1.95 -2.92
N THR A 215 -8.34 1.82 -3.58
CA THR A 215 -8.58 0.87 -4.67
C THR A 215 -7.56 0.98 -5.80
N LEU A 216 -7.24 2.21 -6.21
CA LEU A 216 -6.33 2.47 -7.34
C LEU A 216 -4.87 2.71 -6.92
N ALA A 217 -4.55 2.70 -5.62
CA ALA A 217 -3.15 2.73 -5.18
C ALA A 217 -2.44 1.42 -5.51
N ILE A 218 -1.11 1.50 -5.65
CA ILE A 218 -0.21 0.35 -5.58
C ILE A 218 0.38 0.34 -4.17
N THR A 219 -0.15 -0.52 -3.32
CA THR A 219 0.24 -0.69 -1.92
C THR A 219 1.32 -1.74 -1.80
N VAL A 220 2.43 -1.38 -1.15
CA VAL A 220 3.67 -2.14 -1.22
C VAL A 220 4.04 -2.72 0.14
N GLY A 221 4.07 -4.04 0.24
CA GLY A 221 4.63 -4.78 1.37
C GLY A 221 6.16 -4.75 1.38
N ALA A 222 6.78 -5.05 2.51
CA ALA A 222 8.24 -5.11 2.65
C ALA A 222 8.75 -6.55 2.77
N SER A 223 9.75 -6.89 1.97
CA SER A 223 10.54 -8.12 2.11
C SER A 223 12.00 -7.82 2.42
N THR A 224 12.70 -8.86 2.87
CA THR A 224 14.15 -8.95 2.81
C THR A 224 14.58 -9.30 1.37
N ASP A 225 15.76 -8.85 0.96
CA ASP A 225 16.34 -9.17 -0.34
C ASP A 225 17.80 -9.62 -0.19
N PRO A 226 18.29 -10.58 -0.99
CA PRO A 226 19.65 -11.10 -0.89
C PRO A 226 20.82 -10.12 -1.05
N GLY A 227 20.60 -8.82 -1.26
CA GLY A 227 21.63 -7.78 -1.22
C GLY A 227 21.74 -6.99 0.09
N SER A 228 20.91 -7.27 1.10
CA SER A 228 20.89 -6.56 2.39
C SER A 228 22.13 -6.89 3.24
N VAL A 229 23.27 -6.26 2.94
CA VAL A 229 24.51 -6.43 3.69
C VAL A 229 24.41 -5.66 5.02
N GLY A 230 24.54 -6.40 6.13
CA GLY A 230 24.65 -5.82 7.48
C GLY A 230 24.98 -6.84 8.58
N GLY A 231 25.37 -8.06 8.22
CA GLY A 231 25.64 -9.13 9.18
C GLY A 231 27.09 -9.16 9.65
N VAL A 232 27.29 -9.15 10.97
CA VAL A 232 28.57 -9.47 11.60
C VAL A 232 28.55 -10.97 11.90
N ASP A 233 29.47 -11.73 11.29
CA ASP A 233 29.59 -13.16 11.58
C ASP A 233 30.19 -13.36 12.99
N MET A 234 29.51 -14.14 13.83
CA MET A 234 29.95 -14.44 15.19
C MET A 234 30.71 -15.76 15.21
N LEU A 235 32.03 -15.70 14.98
CA LEU A 235 32.87 -16.91 14.90
C LEU A 235 33.17 -17.50 16.29
N LEU A 236 32.98 -18.81 16.42
CA LEU A 236 33.45 -19.63 17.55
C LEU A 236 34.97 -19.84 17.46
N ALA A 237 35.64 -19.91 18.61
CA ALA A 237 37.08 -20.11 18.69
C ALA A 237 37.45 -21.57 18.34
N GLY A 238 37.58 -21.85 17.04
CA GLY A 238 38.06 -23.16 16.55
C GLY A 238 38.13 -23.33 15.04
N GLU A 239 37.45 -22.49 14.25
CA GLU A 239 37.37 -22.67 12.80
C GLU A 239 38.18 -21.61 12.05
N VAL A 240 39.08 -22.09 11.19
CA VAL A 240 39.97 -21.28 10.35
C VAL A 240 39.11 -20.50 9.34
N PRO A 241 39.42 -19.23 9.01
CA PRO A 241 38.72 -18.50 7.95
C PRO A 241 38.97 -19.20 6.61
N GLY A 242 38.01 -20.00 6.13
CA GLY A 242 38.22 -20.72 4.88
C GLY A 242 37.14 -21.71 4.42
N GLU A 243 36.25 -22.24 5.27
CA GLU A 243 35.24 -23.20 4.78
C GLU A 243 33.84 -22.87 5.33
N ILE A 244 32.97 -22.42 4.42
CA ILE A 244 31.53 -22.27 4.61
C ILE A 244 30.90 -23.67 4.48
N PHE A 245 30.28 -24.16 5.53
CA PHE A 245 29.50 -25.41 5.46
C PHE A 245 28.21 -25.20 4.65
N ALA A 246 28.06 -25.97 3.57
CA ALA A 246 26.79 -26.40 2.96
C ALA A 246 27.02 -27.78 2.31
N PRO A 247 26.01 -28.66 2.07
CA PRO A 247 24.57 -28.48 2.17
C PRO A 247 23.82 -29.54 3.03
N GLY A 248 22.71 -29.16 3.67
CA GLY A 248 21.73 -30.10 4.27
C GLY A 248 21.35 -29.89 5.74
N GLY A 249 21.85 -28.85 6.41
CA GLY A 249 21.46 -28.42 7.77
C GLY A 249 21.04 -26.96 7.78
N PRO A 250 20.42 -26.45 8.87
CA PRO A 250 19.76 -25.15 8.93
C PRO A 250 20.70 -24.02 8.50
N SER A 251 20.13 -23.03 7.80
CA SER A 251 20.78 -21.95 7.07
C SER A 251 21.85 -21.19 7.89
N PRO A 252 22.89 -20.62 7.25
CA PRO A 252 23.86 -19.77 7.93
C PRO A 252 23.16 -18.47 8.39
N GLU A 253 22.91 -18.38 9.69
CA GLU A 253 22.44 -17.16 10.35
C GLU A 253 23.56 -16.11 10.37
N THR A 254 23.42 -15.03 9.63
CA THR A 254 24.17 -13.80 9.91
C THR A 254 23.38 -12.99 10.95
N GLY A 255 23.89 -12.86 12.16
CA GLY A 255 23.35 -11.91 13.14
C GLY A 255 23.39 -10.51 12.53
N ALA A 256 22.24 -9.87 12.39
CA ALA A 256 22.19 -8.52 11.85
C ALA A 256 22.78 -7.54 12.87
N ALA A 257 23.75 -6.75 12.42
CA ALA A 257 24.37 -5.71 13.21
C ALA A 257 23.75 -4.36 12.83
N SER A 258 23.42 -3.54 13.83
CA SER A 258 23.41 -2.09 13.65
C SER A 258 24.86 -1.62 13.60
N GLN A 259 25.32 -1.08 12.46
CA GLN A 259 26.64 -0.44 12.36
C GLN A 259 26.64 0.98 12.94
N ALA A 260 25.95 1.20 14.06
CA ALA A 260 25.89 2.54 14.65
C ALA A 260 27.24 2.98 15.26
N ASN A 261 28.16 2.05 15.61
CA ASN A 261 29.48 2.37 16.17
C ASN A 261 30.47 1.19 16.04
N ALA A 262 30.65 0.63 14.83
CA ALA A 262 31.75 -0.31 14.64
C ALA A 262 33.09 0.46 14.69
N PRO A 263 34.05 0.08 15.55
CA PRO A 263 35.37 0.68 15.50
C PRO A 263 36.00 0.43 14.13
N ASP A 264 36.61 1.48 13.57
CA ASP A 264 37.31 1.52 12.29
C ASP A 264 37.92 0.16 11.86
N PRO A 265 37.45 -0.46 10.76
CA PRO A 265 37.96 -1.75 10.29
C PRO A 265 39.41 -1.69 9.77
N SER A 266 39.97 -0.49 9.57
CA SER A 266 41.37 -0.28 9.18
C SER A 266 42.33 -0.10 10.37
N GLY A 267 41.79 -0.02 11.60
CA GLY A 267 42.56 0.05 12.84
C GLY A 267 42.65 -1.30 13.57
N PRO A 268 43.65 -1.53 14.44
CA PRO A 268 43.77 -2.76 15.24
C PRO A 268 42.72 -2.91 16.37
N GLN A 269 41.57 -2.23 16.27
CA GLN A 269 40.63 -1.99 17.38
C GLN A 269 39.25 -2.61 17.14
N GLY A 270 39.16 -3.81 16.54
CA GLY A 270 37.95 -4.62 16.70
C GLY A 270 37.70 -4.87 18.20
N LEU A 271 36.46 -4.86 18.67
CA LEU A 271 36.10 -5.23 20.04
C LEU A 271 36.65 -6.63 20.35
N THR A 272 37.81 -6.69 20.99
CA THR A 272 38.59 -7.92 21.18
C THR A 272 38.31 -8.45 22.59
N ALA A 273 37.31 -9.32 22.73
CA ALA A 273 37.11 -10.08 23.97
C ALA A 273 38.09 -11.28 24.03
N PHE A 274 39.38 -10.98 24.26
CA PHE A 274 40.50 -11.86 24.68
C PHE A 274 40.97 -13.02 23.76
N PRO A 275 42.18 -13.55 24.06
CA PRO A 275 43.43 -13.20 23.40
C PRO A 275 43.59 -13.81 21.99
N VAL A 276 44.49 -13.20 21.22
CA VAL A 276 45.02 -13.70 19.95
C VAL A 276 45.70 -15.07 20.18
N ALA A 277 45.72 -15.92 19.14
CA ALA A 277 46.40 -17.22 19.14
C ALA A 277 47.75 -17.15 19.88
N GLY A 278 47.84 -17.85 21.02
CA GLY A 278 49.03 -17.88 21.89
C GLY A 278 48.84 -17.35 23.32
N GLY A 279 47.71 -16.74 23.66
CA GLY A 279 47.36 -16.37 25.05
C GLY A 279 46.63 -17.48 25.81
N GLY A 280 46.90 -17.63 27.11
CA GLY A 280 46.28 -18.65 27.97
C GLY A 280 44.75 -18.51 28.12
N PHE A 281 44.08 -19.65 28.31
CA PHE A 281 42.63 -19.77 28.51
C PHE A 281 42.10 -18.86 29.64
N VAL A 282 40.96 -18.19 29.41
CA VAL A 282 40.14 -17.60 30.47
C VAL A 282 39.41 -18.74 31.19
N PRO A 283 39.44 -18.83 32.54
CA PRO A 283 38.77 -19.92 33.26
C PRO A 283 37.24 -19.95 33.02
N GLU A 284 36.66 -21.15 32.92
CA GLU A 284 35.23 -21.46 32.69
C GLU A 284 34.24 -20.69 33.60
N ASN A 285 34.72 -20.10 34.70
CA ASN A 285 33.89 -19.45 35.74
C ASN A 285 34.06 -17.92 35.79
N SER A 286 34.70 -17.31 34.78
CA SER A 286 35.01 -15.86 34.74
C SER A 286 34.08 -15.06 33.82
N MET A 287 33.14 -15.73 33.14
CA MET A 287 32.37 -15.16 32.04
C MET A 287 31.14 -14.36 32.46
N SER A 288 30.61 -14.57 33.67
CA SER A 288 29.61 -13.68 34.27
C SER A 288 30.14 -12.26 34.50
N ALA A 289 31.46 -12.06 34.51
CA ALA A 289 32.06 -10.72 34.53
C ALA A 289 31.99 -10.00 33.16
N HIS A 290 31.61 -10.70 32.08
CA HIS A 290 31.67 -10.19 30.71
C HIS A 290 30.36 -10.29 29.92
N TYR A 291 29.49 -11.25 30.25
CA TYR A 291 28.18 -11.44 29.63
C TYR A 291 27.07 -11.41 30.68
N VAL A 292 25.92 -10.85 30.32
CA VAL A 292 24.75 -10.74 31.21
C VAL A 292 23.53 -11.16 30.43
N TYR A 293 22.67 -11.96 31.04
CA TYR A 293 21.33 -12.17 30.50
C TYR A 293 20.30 -11.60 31.44
N TYR A 294 19.37 -10.83 30.91
CA TYR A 294 18.19 -10.46 31.67
C TYR A 294 16.97 -10.38 30.76
N ASP A 295 15.82 -10.60 31.37
CA ASP A 295 14.54 -10.68 30.70
C ASP A 295 13.67 -9.50 31.15
N GLN A 296 13.47 -8.53 30.27
CA GLN A 296 12.65 -7.34 30.52
C GLN A 296 11.18 -7.70 30.74
N GLN A 297 10.69 -8.82 30.18
CA GLN A 297 9.28 -9.23 30.30
C GLN A 297 8.93 -9.64 31.73
N THR A 298 9.88 -10.26 32.44
CA THR A 298 9.65 -10.82 33.77
C THR A 298 10.15 -9.94 34.91
N ILE A 299 11.14 -9.07 34.66
CA ILE A 299 11.87 -8.35 35.72
C ILE A 299 11.70 -6.83 35.63
N GLY A 300 11.32 -6.29 34.46
CA GLY A 300 11.19 -4.84 34.23
C GLY A 300 12.50 -4.06 34.32
N LEU A 301 12.41 -2.74 34.29
CA LEU A 301 13.57 -1.83 34.45
C LEU A 301 13.54 -1.09 35.80
N PRO A 302 14.71 -0.79 36.39
CA PRO A 302 16.07 -1.07 35.90
C PRO A 302 16.48 -2.55 36.05
N PRO A 303 17.45 -3.06 35.24
CA PRO A 303 17.92 -4.44 35.37
C PRO A 303 18.54 -4.67 36.75
N PRO A 304 18.35 -5.83 37.38
CA PRO A 304 18.87 -6.14 38.71
C PRO A 304 20.40 -6.33 38.75
N VAL A 305 21.06 -6.20 37.59
CA VAL A 305 22.47 -6.51 37.36
C VAL A 305 23.16 -5.38 36.56
N ASN A 306 24.42 -5.09 36.88
CA ASN A 306 25.16 -3.97 36.28
C ASN A 306 25.56 -4.27 34.82
N LEU A 307 25.04 -3.54 33.83
CA LEU A 307 25.38 -3.81 32.42
C LEU A 307 26.70 -3.18 31.97
N GLU A 308 27.29 -2.29 32.77
CA GLU A 308 28.44 -1.47 32.39
C GLU A 308 29.64 -2.30 31.88
N ASN A 309 30.10 -2.01 30.65
CA ASN A 309 31.21 -2.70 29.97
C ASN A 309 31.04 -4.21 29.78
N ARG A 310 29.82 -4.74 29.91
CA ARG A 310 29.47 -6.14 29.64
C ARG A 310 28.63 -6.28 28.37
N MET A 311 28.66 -7.45 27.74
CA MET A 311 27.75 -7.78 26.64
C MET A 311 26.40 -8.21 27.23
N ALA A 312 25.34 -7.47 26.91
CA ALA A 312 23.99 -7.69 27.43
C ALA A 312 23.16 -8.52 26.44
N PHE A 313 22.78 -9.73 26.82
CA PHE A 313 21.77 -10.53 26.15
C PHE A 313 20.41 -10.23 26.75
N VAL A 314 19.49 -9.72 25.94
CA VAL A 314 18.21 -9.18 26.42
C VAL A 314 17.07 -9.87 25.70
N ARG A 315 16.12 -10.38 26.48
CA ARG A 315 14.78 -10.71 25.98
C ARG A 315 13.82 -9.63 26.50
N GLY A 316 12.90 -9.12 25.68
CA GLY A 316 11.99 -8.06 26.10
C GLY A 316 10.64 -8.09 25.39
N THR A 317 9.72 -7.24 25.84
CA THR A 317 8.39 -7.02 25.23
C THR A 317 8.38 -5.66 24.53
N GLY A 318 7.78 -5.61 23.33
CA GLY A 318 7.65 -4.40 22.51
C GLY A 318 8.78 -4.20 21.49
N ALA A 319 8.72 -3.07 20.77
CA ALA A 319 9.63 -2.78 19.66
C ALA A 319 11.12 -2.91 20.04
N PHE A 320 11.90 -3.61 19.22
CA PHE A 320 13.35 -3.81 19.38
C PHE A 320 14.14 -2.52 19.67
N ALA A 321 13.74 -1.40 19.05
CA ALA A 321 14.36 -0.10 19.29
C ALA A 321 14.20 0.38 20.74
N SER A 322 13.01 0.16 21.30
CA SER A 322 12.71 0.47 22.71
C SER A 322 13.55 -0.38 23.66
N ILE A 323 13.66 -1.69 23.38
CA ILE A 323 14.49 -2.62 24.15
C ILE A 323 15.94 -2.16 24.13
N ALA A 324 16.48 -1.82 22.96
CA ALA A 324 17.87 -1.40 22.79
C ALA A 324 18.16 -0.05 23.46
N ASN A 325 17.33 0.97 23.24
CA ASN A 325 17.51 2.32 23.80
C ASN A 325 17.47 2.30 25.32
N GLN A 326 16.51 1.57 25.90
CA GLN A 326 16.42 1.43 27.34
C GLN A 326 17.63 0.69 27.92
N THR A 327 18.09 -0.37 27.26
CA THR A 327 19.27 -1.14 27.65
C THR A 327 20.57 -0.31 27.55
N ALA A 328 20.69 0.52 26.52
CA ALA A 328 21.85 1.35 26.27
C ALA A 328 22.10 2.39 27.38
N THR A 329 21.05 2.84 28.09
CA THR A 329 21.18 3.77 29.23
C THR A 329 22.05 3.23 30.38
N PHE A 330 22.27 1.92 30.43
CA PHE A 330 23.10 1.24 31.43
C PHE A 330 24.55 0.99 30.96
N ASN A 331 24.95 1.59 29.84
CA ASN A 331 26.31 1.58 29.28
C ASN A 331 26.95 0.18 29.04
N PRO A 332 26.23 -0.80 28.43
CA PRO A 332 26.85 -2.06 28.03
C PRO A 332 27.93 -1.89 26.95
N ALA A 333 28.82 -2.88 26.84
CA ALA A 333 29.81 -2.95 25.76
C ALA A 333 29.19 -3.36 24.41
N ALA A 334 28.12 -4.17 24.45
CA ALA A 334 27.29 -4.53 23.31
C ALA A 334 25.92 -5.05 23.79
N ILE A 335 24.89 -4.98 22.94
CA ILE A 335 23.54 -5.48 23.21
C ILE A 335 23.19 -6.57 22.20
N PHE A 336 22.66 -7.70 22.66
CA PHE A 336 22.18 -8.82 21.85
C PHE A 336 20.71 -9.07 22.20
N ILE A 337 19.78 -8.67 21.34
CA ILE A 337 18.36 -8.91 21.54
C ILE A 337 18.02 -10.32 21.05
N ILE A 338 17.52 -11.15 21.96
CA ILE A 338 17.16 -12.54 21.67
C ILE A 338 15.70 -12.60 21.17
N THR A 339 15.48 -13.18 19.99
CA THR A 339 14.14 -13.42 19.45
C THR A 339 13.67 -14.84 19.77
N ASP A 340 12.36 -15.01 19.89
CA ASP A 340 11.75 -16.33 20.14
C ASP A 340 11.50 -17.13 18.86
N THR A 341 11.64 -16.49 17.70
CA THR A 341 11.65 -17.13 16.38
C THR A 341 12.95 -17.91 16.13
N GLU A 342 12.86 -18.99 15.34
CA GLU A 342 14.07 -19.76 14.93
C GLU A 342 15.08 -18.87 14.20
N ASN A 343 14.61 -17.91 13.40
CA ASN A 343 15.44 -16.94 12.67
C ASN A 343 15.13 -15.51 13.13
N ALA A 344 16.17 -14.71 13.43
CA ALA A 344 16.01 -13.28 13.70
C ALA A 344 15.93 -12.49 12.38
N THR A 345 14.94 -11.61 12.25
CA THR A 345 14.92 -10.63 11.16
C THR A 345 15.97 -9.56 11.39
N ALA A 346 16.72 -9.23 10.34
CA ALA A 346 17.71 -8.16 10.41
C ALA A 346 17.03 -6.82 10.68
N LEU A 347 17.28 -6.23 11.85
CA LEU A 347 16.73 -4.93 12.21
C LEU A 347 17.83 -3.96 12.60
N VAL A 348 17.73 -2.75 12.07
CA VAL A 348 18.70 -1.67 12.25
C VAL A 348 18.18 -0.75 13.36
N VAL A 349 18.87 -0.73 14.51
CA VAL A 349 18.49 0.05 15.70
C VAL A 349 19.57 1.06 16.05
N ALA A 350 19.19 2.31 16.32
CA ALA A 350 20.12 3.38 16.69
C ALA A 350 20.39 3.31 18.19
N THR A 351 21.61 2.95 18.58
CA THR A 351 22.03 3.04 19.98
C THR A 351 23.46 3.56 20.06
N GLY A 352 23.76 4.31 21.13
CA GLY A 352 25.15 4.68 21.47
C GLY A 352 26.07 3.48 21.78
N VAL A 353 25.51 2.27 21.82
CA VAL A 353 26.17 0.98 22.06
C VAL A 353 25.97 0.06 20.85
N PRO A 354 26.94 -0.78 20.44
CA PRO A 354 26.72 -1.77 19.38
C PRO A 354 25.59 -2.75 19.70
N THR A 355 24.56 -2.84 18.85
CA THR A 355 23.37 -3.69 19.06
C THR A 355 23.18 -4.71 17.94
N TYR A 356 22.82 -5.94 18.31
CA TYR A 356 22.64 -7.10 17.45
C TYR A 356 21.33 -7.83 17.77
N THR A 357 20.70 -8.46 16.77
CA THR A 357 19.59 -9.40 16.99
C THR A 357 20.05 -10.84 16.77
N ILE A 358 19.62 -11.76 17.65
CA ILE A 358 20.02 -13.17 17.62
C ILE A 358 18.82 -14.10 17.80
N GLY A 359 18.66 -15.09 16.91
CA GLY A 359 17.58 -16.08 17.00
C GLY A 359 17.83 -17.14 18.06
N ALA A 360 16.76 -17.81 18.52
CA ALA A 360 16.84 -18.85 19.53
C ALA A 360 17.74 -20.04 19.11
N ALA A 361 17.79 -20.35 17.81
CA ALA A 361 18.65 -21.38 17.25
C ALA A 361 20.14 -21.01 17.37
N LYS A 362 20.50 -19.76 17.03
CA LYS A 362 21.88 -19.26 17.22
C LYS A 362 22.33 -19.25 18.67
N VAL A 363 21.45 -18.87 19.60
CA VAL A 363 21.76 -18.90 21.04
C VAL A 363 22.17 -20.31 21.47
N ALA A 364 21.44 -21.34 21.01
CA ALA A 364 21.78 -22.73 21.25
C ALA A 364 23.09 -23.15 20.55
N GLN A 365 23.31 -22.71 19.30
CA GLN A 365 24.51 -23.03 18.52
C GLN A 365 25.79 -22.44 19.14
N LEU A 366 25.71 -21.24 19.71
CA LEU A 366 26.83 -20.59 20.41
C LEU A 366 27.12 -21.22 21.79
N GLY A 367 26.38 -22.27 22.18
CA GLY A 367 26.51 -22.92 23.47
C GLY A 367 26.18 -21.99 24.64
N LEU A 368 25.34 -20.97 24.41
CA LEU A 368 24.91 -20.02 25.44
C LEU A 368 23.78 -20.66 26.24
N THR A 369 24.05 -20.98 27.50
CA THR A 369 23.01 -21.33 28.47
C THR A 369 22.60 -20.07 29.21
N LEU A 370 21.39 -19.58 28.93
CA LEU A 370 20.80 -18.44 29.63
C LEU A 370 20.28 -18.93 30.99
N ASN A 371 20.67 -18.27 32.08
CA ASN A 371 20.15 -18.57 33.41
C ASN A 371 19.28 -17.41 33.94
N PRO A 372 17.95 -17.46 33.72
CA PRO A 372 17.06 -16.38 34.12
C PRO A 372 17.05 -16.11 35.62
N ALA A 373 17.30 -17.14 36.45
CA ALA A 373 17.26 -17.04 37.91
C ALA A 373 18.49 -16.34 38.51
N GLN A 374 19.61 -16.34 37.79
CA GLN A 374 20.88 -15.75 38.24
C GLN A 374 21.30 -14.53 37.41
N HIS A 375 20.55 -14.20 36.35
CA HIS A 375 20.83 -13.11 35.41
C HIS A 375 22.24 -13.17 34.78
N ASP A 376 22.71 -14.39 34.52
CA ASP A 376 24.04 -14.68 33.97
C ASP A 376 23.92 -15.56 32.71
N VAL A 377 24.89 -15.41 31.82
CA VAL A 377 25.07 -16.29 30.65
C VAL A 377 26.24 -17.23 30.92
N ILE A 378 26.01 -18.53 30.75
CA ILE A 378 27.07 -19.54 30.74
C ILE A 378 27.32 -19.92 29.28
N SER A 379 28.33 -19.32 28.65
CA SER A 379 28.88 -19.86 27.40
C SER A 379 29.98 -20.88 27.71
N THR A 380 30.19 -21.86 26.84
CA THR A 380 31.38 -22.73 26.90
C THR A 380 32.52 -22.23 26.02
N GLN A 381 32.29 -21.16 25.22
CA GLN A 381 33.25 -20.63 24.24
C GLN A 381 33.25 -19.08 24.18
N PRO A 382 34.35 -18.43 23.78
CA PRO A 382 34.37 -17.00 23.53
C PRO A 382 33.58 -16.63 22.25
N ILE A 383 32.84 -15.52 22.29
CA ILE A 383 32.17 -14.94 21.11
C ILE A 383 33.10 -13.93 20.45
N ARG A 384 33.32 -14.03 19.13
CA ARG A 384 34.06 -13.05 18.33
C ARG A 384 33.14 -12.40 17.32
N LEU A 385 33.32 -11.10 17.08
CA LEU A 385 32.63 -10.35 16.02
C LEU A 385 33.59 -10.18 14.83
N GLY A 386 33.28 -10.80 13.69
CA GLY A 386 34.10 -10.75 12.47
C GLY A 386 33.80 -9.57 11.55
N ALA A 387 34.74 -9.20 10.68
CA ALA A 387 34.47 -8.24 9.60
C ALA A 387 33.51 -8.86 8.56
N ALA A 388 32.65 -8.02 7.99
CA ALA A 388 31.59 -8.38 7.05
C ALA A 388 32.01 -9.48 6.05
N VAL A 389 31.28 -10.60 6.06
CA VAL A 389 31.49 -11.70 5.12
C VAL A 389 30.63 -11.49 3.88
N SER A 390 31.23 -11.79 2.73
CA SER A 390 30.60 -11.82 1.41
C SER A 390 29.30 -12.64 1.38
N LEU A 391 28.35 -12.14 0.59
CA LEU A 391 27.08 -12.71 0.17
C LEU A 391 27.14 -14.24 -0.03
N SER A 392 26.50 -14.98 0.86
CA SER A 392 26.03 -16.34 0.56
C SER A 392 24.59 -16.51 1.07
N ALA A 393 23.68 -16.67 0.12
CA ALA A 393 22.33 -17.22 0.23
C ALA A 393 21.39 -16.65 1.31
N PHE A 394 20.85 -15.45 1.09
CA PHE A 394 19.64 -14.99 1.79
C PHE A 394 18.39 -15.49 1.06
N ASN A 395 17.57 -16.30 1.73
CA ASN A 395 16.20 -16.52 1.29
C ASN A 395 15.39 -15.24 1.55
N SER A 396 14.76 -14.71 0.51
CA SER A 396 13.84 -13.57 0.65
C SER A 396 12.63 -13.99 1.46
N THR A 397 12.30 -13.21 2.49
CA THR A 397 11.17 -13.43 3.41
C THR A 397 10.36 -12.14 3.54
N MET A 398 9.08 -12.27 3.86
CA MET A 398 8.29 -11.11 4.26
C MET A 398 8.84 -10.54 5.56
N ALA A 399 8.98 -9.22 5.64
CA ALA A 399 9.33 -8.56 6.89
C ALA A 399 8.17 -8.71 7.88
N GLY A 400 8.48 -9.05 9.13
CA GLY A 400 7.47 -9.26 10.19
C GLY A 400 6.60 -8.02 10.40
N PHE A 401 7.23 -6.83 10.46
CA PHE A 401 6.54 -5.56 10.60
C PHE A 401 5.59 -5.21 9.43
N SER A 402 5.76 -5.77 8.23
CA SER A 402 4.98 -5.34 7.06
C SER A 402 3.49 -5.57 7.29
N SER A 403 2.68 -4.51 7.25
CA SER A 403 1.23 -4.58 7.42
C SER A 403 0.57 -5.55 6.43
N ARG A 404 -0.54 -6.14 6.86
CA ARG A 404 -1.22 -7.25 6.18
C ARG A 404 -2.65 -6.90 5.80
N GLY A 405 -3.12 -7.47 4.71
CA GLY A 405 -4.53 -7.57 4.41
C GLY A 405 -5.25 -8.62 5.28
N PRO A 406 -6.54 -8.84 5.03
CA PRO A 406 -7.41 -7.97 4.24
C PRO A 406 -7.71 -6.68 5.03
N ASN A 407 -7.68 -5.49 4.41
CA ASN A 407 -8.22 -4.30 5.07
C ASN A 407 -9.73 -4.54 5.27
N ASP A 408 -10.11 -4.83 6.50
CA ASP A 408 -11.47 -5.20 6.90
C ASP A 408 -12.07 -4.16 7.85
N HIS A 409 -11.49 -2.96 7.88
CA HIS A 409 -11.74 -1.96 8.93
C HIS A 409 -13.12 -1.31 8.90
N ALA A 410 -14.02 -1.73 8.02
CA ALA A 410 -15.38 -1.21 7.98
C ALA A 410 -16.43 -2.14 7.34
N ASN A 411 -16.28 -3.48 7.29
CA ASN A 411 -17.17 -4.35 6.49
C ASN A 411 -17.37 -3.88 5.01
N ALA A 412 -16.62 -2.87 4.57
CA ALA A 412 -16.83 -2.09 3.36
C ALA A 412 -16.38 -2.91 2.17
N GLY A 413 -17.24 -3.86 1.77
CA GLY A 413 -17.18 -4.64 0.55
C GLY A 413 -15.76 -4.90 0.07
N PHE A 414 -15.07 -5.86 0.69
CA PHE A 414 -13.70 -6.24 0.35
C PHE A 414 -13.59 -6.56 -1.17
N ARG A 415 -13.26 -5.56 -1.98
CA ARG A 415 -13.25 -5.66 -3.46
C ARG A 415 -11.83 -5.67 -4.05
N VAL A 416 -10.83 -5.29 -3.27
CA VAL A 416 -9.44 -5.16 -3.74
C VAL A 416 -8.50 -5.78 -2.72
N ILE A 417 -7.62 -6.65 -3.20
CA ILE A 417 -6.64 -7.35 -2.38
C ILE A 417 -5.48 -6.41 -2.10
N LYS A 418 -5.12 -6.24 -0.82
CA LYS A 418 -3.96 -5.45 -0.38
C LYS A 418 -3.05 -6.28 0.53
N PRO A 419 -1.71 -6.10 0.49
CA PRO A 419 -0.99 -5.20 -0.42
C PRO A 419 -1.10 -5.70 -1.88
N ASP A 420 -0.80 -4.86 -2.87
CA ASP A 420 -0.86 -5.25 -4.29
C ASP A 420 0.39 -6.03 -4.71
N VAL A 421 1.54 -5.65 -4.15
CA VAL A 421 2.86 -6.25 -4.43
C VAL A 421 3.77 -6.12 -3.20
N THR A 422 4.93 -6.79 -3.26
CA THR A 422 6.01 -6.65 -2.28
C THR A 422 7.30 -6.21 -2.97
N ALA A 423 8.11 -5.42 -2.27
CA ALA A 423 9.45 -5.05 -2.70
C ALA A 423 10.42 -5.04 -1.52
N PRO A 424 11.74 -4.97 -1.76
CA PRO A 424 12.73 -4.87 -0.69
C PRO A 424 12.47 -3.64 0.18
N GLY A 425 12.33 -3.85 1.50
CA GLY A 425 12.06 -2.77 2.45
C GLY A 425 12.86 -2.90 3.75
N VAL A 426 13.79 -3.85 3.80
CA VAL A 426 14.65 -4.09 4.96
C VAL A 426 16.07 -3.66 4.61
N ALA A 427 16.64 -2.82 5.47
CA ALA A 427 18.00 -2.31 5.34
C ALA A 427 18.29 -1.67 3.97
N VAL A 428 17.39 -0.81 3.52
CA VAL A 428 17.54 -0.01 2.29
C VAL A 428 18.43 1.21 2.57
N ALA A 429 19.50 1.37 1.80
CA ALA A 429 20.48 2.44 1.98
C ALA A 429 20.33 3.56 0.93
N GLY A 430 20.54 4.80 1.35
CA GLY A 430 20.40 5.98 0.51
C GLY A 430 20.86 7.27 1.19
N ALA A 431 20.44 8.41 0.64
CA ALA A 431 20.84 9.73 1.12
C ALA A 431 20.30 10.00 2.54
N ALA A 432 21.08 10.76 3.31
CA ALA A 432 20.73 11.27 4.62
C ALA A 432 20.93 12.79 4.66
N THR A 433 20.10 13.45 5.46
CA THR A 433 20.27 14.86 5.81
C THR A 433 21.51 15.01 6.72
N PRO A 434 22.12 16.21 6.81
CA PRO A 434 23.14 16.50 7.82
C PRO A 434 22.71 16.22 9.26
N GLU A 435 21.41 16.40 9.53
CA GLU A 435 20.75 16.15 10.81
C GLU A 435 20.55 14.65 11.10
N GLY A 436 20.56 13.81 10.06
CA GLY A 436 20.27 12.39 10.14
C GLY A 436 18.78 12.08 10.36
N LEU A 437 18.46 10.80 10.55
CA LEU A 437 17.15 10.35 11.03
C LEU A 437 17.14 10.42 12.57
N PRO A 438 16.13 11.00 13.23
CA PRO A 438 16.04 11.00 14.69
C PRO A 438 16.13 9.60 15.31
N ASP A 439 16.89 9.51 16.40
CA ASP A 439 17.40 8.33 17.12
C ASP A 439 16.32 7.31 17.56
N ASP A 440 15.03 7.66 17.48
CA ASP A 440 13.93 6.77 17.83
C ASP A 440 13.42 5.90 16.67
N THR A 441 13.94 6.09 15.44
CA THR A 441 13.40 5.36 14.27
C THR A 441 14.40 4.43 13.60
N ILE A 442 15.65 4.80 13.32
CA ILE A 442 16.51 3.99 12.45
C ILE A 442 18.01 4.30 12.67
N GLY A 443 18.82 3.28 12.99
CA GLY A 443 20.22 3.45 13.43
C GLY A 443 21.34 3.25 12.42
N LEU A 444 22.01 4.33 12.02
CA LEU A 444 23.38 4.26 11.50
C LEU A 444 24.20 5.49 11.85
N ALA A 445 25.50 5.26 12.04
CA ALA A 445 26.51 6.30 12.09
C ALA A 445 26.54 7.06 10.77
N ALA A 446 26.48 8.38 10.85
CA ALA A 446 26.68 9.28 9.73
C ALA A 446 28.06 9.06 9.09
N ALA A 447 28.10 8.25 8.05
CA ALA A 447 29.11 8.41 7.02
C ALA A 447 28.60 9.60 6.16
N VAL A 448 28.97 10.81 6.57
CA VAL A 448 28.57 12.13 6.02
C VAL A 448 27.75 12.04 4.73
N GLY A 449 26.41 12.06 4.86
CA GLY A 449 25.47 12.11 3.73
C GLY A 449 24.68 10.83 3.40
N TYR A 450 24.94 9.66 4.02
CA TYR A 450 24.18 8.43 3.74
C TYR A 450 23.72 7.70 5.01
N THR A 451 22.60 6.96 4.91
CA THR A 451 22.02 6.15 5.97
C THR A 451 21.31 4.91 5.41
N GLN A 452 20.87 3.98 6.26
CA GLN A 452 20.12 2.78 5.89
C GLN A 452 18.95 2.56 6.84
N ALA A 453 17.84 2.05 6.32
CA ALA A 453 16.61 1.90 7.06
C ALA A 453 15.75 0.70 6.70
N SER A 454 14.86 0.32 7.62
CA SER A 454 13.86 -0.72 7.40
C SER A 454 12.45 -0.18 7.59
N GLY A 455 11.53 -0.61 6.74
CA GLY A 455 10.14 -0.15 6.72
C GLY A 455 9.52 -0.31 5.33
N THR A 456 8.19 -0.46 5.29
CA THR A 456 7.44 -0.37 4.02
C THR A 456 7.59 0.99 3.34
N SER A 457 7.96 2.03 4.11
CA SER A 457 8.40 3.33 3.62
C SER A 457 9.54 3.29 2.62
N PHE A 458 10.34 2.22 2.61
CA PHE A 458 11.49 2.04 1.71
C PHE A 458 11.24 1.01 0.60
N SER A 459 10.19 0.19 0.71
CA SER A 459 9.74 -0.66 -0.39
C SER A 459 8.85 0.09 -1.39
N SER A 460 8.02 1.04 -0.92
CA SER A 460 7.24 1.94 -1.78
C SER A 460 8.09 2.76 -2.77
N PRO A 461 9.19 3.45 -2.38
CA PRO A 461 9.98 4.25 -3.33
C PRO A 461 10.69 3.40 -4.39
N ILE A 462 11.13 2.18 -4.07
CA ILE A 462 11.67 1.24 -5.05
C ILE A 462 10.61 0.93 -6.10
N THR A 463 9.38 0.64 -5.66
CA THR A 463 8.26 0.38 -6.56
C THR A 463 7.89 1.62 -7.38
N ALA A 464 7.82 2.80 -6.75
CA ALA A 464 7.51 4.05 -7.43
C ALA A 464 8.52 4.40 -8.52
N GLY A 465 9.82 4.25 -8.25
CA GLY A 465 10.85 4.40 -9.28
C GLY A 465 10.73 3.33 -10.39
N GLY A 466 10.38 2.09 -10.04
CA GLY A 466 10.05 1.06 -11.03
C GLY A 466 8.87 1.45 -11.93
N MET A 467 7.83 2.05 -11.37
CA MET A 467 6.67 2.55 -12.13
C MET A 467 7.04 3.70 -13.06
N VAL A 468 8.00 4.54 -12.69
CA VAL A 468 8.55 5.55 -13.62
C VAL A 468 9.18 4.88 -14.85
N LEU A 469 9.95 3.79 -14.65
CA LEU A 469 10.56 3.07 -15.78
C LEU A 469 9.52 2.37 -16.66
N ILE A 470 8.50 1.76 -16.06
CA ILE A 470 7.39 1.13 -16.80
C ILE A 470 6.64 2.18 -17.62
N ARG A 471 6.26 3.31 -17.02
CA ARG A 471 5.59 4.40 -17.73
C ARG A 471 6.46 5.03 -18.82
N GLN A 472 7.77 5.12 -18.60
CA GLN A 472 8.71 5.57 -19.62
C GLN A 472 8.71 4.64 -20.84
N HIS A 473 8.65 3.33 -20.62
CA HIS A 473 8.57 2.34 -21.68
C HIS A 473 7.27 2.47 -22.46
N LEU A 474 6.13 2.57 -21.77
CA LEU A 474 4.83 2.83 -22.39
C LEU A 474 4.88 4.05 -23.32
N ARG A 475 5.40 5.18 -22.81
CA ARG A 475 5.54 6.44 -23.55
C ARG A 475 6.46 6.35 -24.76
N ASN A 476 7.67 5.83 -24.57
CA ASN A 476 8.72 5.97 -25.58
C ASN A 476 8.78 4.80 -26.57
N ASN A 477 8.29 3.62 -26.19
CA ASN A 477 8.47 2.40 -26.97
C ASN A 477 7.15 1.85 -27.51
N LEU A 478 6.05 1.99 -26.77
CA LEU A 478 4.75 1.43 -27.15
C LEU A 478 3.75 2.49 -27.63
N GLY A 479 4.03 3.78 -27.43
CA GLY A 479 3.19 4.87 -27.90
C GLY A 479 1.92 5.07 -27.08
N TYR A 480 1.89 4.56 -25.84
CA TYR A 480 0.89 4.89 -24.83
C TYR A 480 1.41 6.05 -23.97
N ASP A 481 0.58 7.03 -23.60
CA ASP A 481 0.83 8.12 -22.64
C ASP A 481 0.98 9.49 -23.32
N SER A 482 -0.13 10.24 -23.30
CA SER A 482 -0.18 11.60 -23.78
C SER A 482 0.77 12.51 -23.01
N THR A 483 1.55 13.31 -23.74
CA THR A 483 2.35 14.39 -23.14
C THR A 483 1.53 15.61 -22.75
N ASP A 484 0.24 15.66 -23.16
CA ASP A 484 -0.69 16.70 -22.75
C ASP A 484 -1.24 16.36 -21.35
N PRO A 485 -0.98 17.18 -20.32
CA PRO A 485 -1.48 16.92 -18.97
C PRO A 485 -3.01 17.02 -18.85
N SER A 486 -3.71 17.56 -19.85
CA SER A 486 -5.19 17.63 -19.88
C SER A 486 -5.84 16.38 -20.48
N ASP A 487 -5.07 15.47 -21.06
CA ASP A 487 -5.58 14.21 -21.61
C ASP A 487 -5.70 13.13 -20.53
N TYR A 488 -6.67 13.32 -19.63
CA TYR A 488 -6.93 12.39 -18.52
C TYR A 488 -7.29 10.99 -19.00
N VAL A 489 -7.90 10.87 -20.19
CA VAL A 489 -8.38 9.62 -20.76
C VAL A 489 -7.21 8.69 -21.07
N GLU A 490 -6.22 9.16 -21.84
CA GLU A 490 -5.06 8.36 -22.24
C GLU A 490 -4.08 8.15 -21.06
N ARG A 491 -3.91 9.18 -20.21
CA ARG A 491 -3.05 9.08 -19.03
C ARG A 491 -3.59 8.06 -18.02
N PHE A 492 -4.91 7.99 -17.83
CA PHE A 492 -5.55 6.97 -16.98
C PHE A 492 -5.37 5.55 -17.51
N GLU A 493 -5.57 5.36 -18.82
CA GLU A 493 -5.34 4.06 -19.47
C GLU A 493 -3.89 3.61 -19.31
N THR A 494 -2.94 4.51 -19.52
CA THR A 494 -1.51 4.25 -19.31
C THR A 494 -1.21 3.81 -17.88
N ALA A 495 -1.75 4.52 -16.87
CA ALA A 495 -1.56 4.18 -15.47
C ALA A 495 -2.13 2.78 -15.13
N THR A 496 -3.27 2.44 -15.73
CA THR A 496 -3.93 1.13 -15.56
C THR A 496 -3.11 0.01 -16.18
N ILE A 497 -2.62 0.18 -17.41
CA ILE A 497 -1.73 -0.78 -18.08
C ILE A 497 -0.44 -0.96 -17.27
N ALA A 498 0.17 0.13 -16.80
CA ALA A 498 1.40 0.07 -16.01
C ALA A 498 1.21 -0.75 -14.72
N ARG A 499 0.10 -0.52 -13.99
CA ARG A 499 -0.25 -1.30 -12.79
C ARG A 499 -0.37 -2.79 -13.11
N ALA A 500 -1.03 -3.13 -14.21
CA ALA A 500 -1.17 -4.51 -14.66
C ALA A 500 0.17 -5.15 -15.03
N MET A 501 1.03 -4.45 -15.77
CA MET A 501 2.38 -4.93 -16.09
C MET A 501 3.19 -5.26 -14.83
N LEU A 502 3.12 -4.40 -13.80
CA LEU A 502 3.80 -4.64 -12.52
C LEU A 502 3.27 -5.90 -11.83
N MET A 503 1.96 -5.99 -11.61
CA MET A 503 1.35 -7.08 -10.84
C MET A 503 1.40 -8.42 -11.60
N ASN A 504 1.16 -8.41 -12.92
CA ASN A 504 1.15 -9.63 -13.73
C ASN A 504 2.52 -10.29 -13.83
N SER A 505 3.59 -9.50 -13.77
CA SER A 505 4.98 -9.97 -13.86
C SER A 505 5.60 -10.30 -12.49
N ALA A 506 4.92 -9.95 -11.39
CA ALA A 506 5.38 -10.25 -10.05
C ALA A 506 5.56 -11.76 -9.83
N SER A 507 6.53 -12.12 -9.00
CA SER A 507 6.88 -13.51 -8.72
C SER A 507 6.72 -13.82 -7.23
N ASN A 508 6.81 -15.08 -6.83
CA ASN A 508 6.97 -15.38 -5.41
C ASN A 508 8.34 -14.88 -4.93
N LEU A 509 8.54 -14.92 -3.61
CA LEU A 509 9.82 -14.59 -2.98
C LEU A 509 10.93 -15.50 -3.52
N ARG A 510 12.18 -15.05 -3.40
CA ARG A 510 13.33 -15.70 -4.00
C ARG A 510 14.08 -16.59 -3.01
N THR A 511 14.56 -17.73 -3.49
CA THR A 511 15.56 -18.55 -2.81
C THR A 511 16.90 -17.82 -2.73
N GLY A 512 17.84 -18.34 -1.93
CA GLY A 512 19.18 -17.76 -1.72
C GLY A 512 20.04 -17.59 -2.96
N ASP A 513 19.76 -18.31 -4.04
CA ASP A 513 20.39 -18.17 -5.36
C ASP A 513 19.64 -17.18 -6.28
N GLY A 514 18.65 -16.46 -5.75
CA GLY A 514 17.90 -15.43 -6.44
C GLY A 514 16.81 -15.95 -7.37
N ILE A 515 16.51 -17.25 -7.36
CA ILE A 515 15.46 -17.85 -8.17
C ILE A 515 14.11 -17.66 -7.48
N PRO A 516 13.05 -17.20 -8.17
CA PRO A 516 11.72 -17.15 -7.57
C PRO A 516 11.22 -18.54 -7.17
N ASN A 517 10.60 -18.65 -5.99
CA ASN A 517 9.90 -19.85 -5.57
C ASN A 517 8.79 -20.20 -6.59
N ALA A 518 8.58 -21.50 -6.81
CA ALA A 518 7.48 -21.98 -7.64
C ALA A 518 6.12 -21.76 -6.97
N ASP A 519 5.04 -21.77 -7.76
CA ASP A 519 3.69 -21.92 -7.21
C ASP A 519 3.35 -23.41 -7.11
N PRO A 520 2.68 -23.86 -6.03
CA PRO A 520 2.26 -23.09 -4.85
C PRO A 520 3.41 -22.85 -3.86
N ASP A 521 3.44 -21.64 -3.28
CA ASP A 521 4.36 -21.28 -2.20
C ASP A 521 3.57 -21.08 -0.89
N PRO A 522 3.76 -21.92 0.15
CA PRO A 522 3.09 -21.78 1.43
C PRO A 522 3.72 -20.70 2.34
N ILE A 523 4.82 -20.05 1.94
CA ILE A 523 5.63 -19.21 2.83
C ILE A 523 4.92 -17.88 3.18
N ALA A 524 4.17 -17.28 2.25
CA ALA A 524 3.42 -16.06 2.52
C ALA A 524 2.11 -15.99 1.72
N SER A 525 1.08 -15.46 2.36
CA SER A 525 -0.26 -15.37 1.77
C SER A 525 -0.46 -14.16 0.85
N LEU A 526 -1.54 -14.13 0.05
CA LEU A 526 -1.91 -12.94 -0.73
C LEU A 526 -2.07 -11.69 0.15
N ASN A 527 -2.58 -11.87 1.37
CA ASN A 527 -2.72 -10.80 2.36
C ASN A 527 -1.38 -10.31 2.91
N GLU A 528 -0.27 -11.01 2.64
CA GLU A 528 1.08 -10.59 3.00
C GLU A 528 1.82 -10.00 1.82
N MET A 529 1.75 -10.63 0.64
CA MET A 529 2.60 -10.29 -0.50
C MET A 529 1.88 -9.71 -1.74
N GLY A 530 0.55 -9.73 -1.76
CA GLY A 530 -0.23 -9.38 -2.94
C GLY A 530 0.04 -10.30 -4.13
N ALA A 531 0.33 -9.72 -5.29
CA ALA A 531 0.78 -10.43 -6.48
C ALA A 531 2.20 -11.01 -6.35
N GLY A 532 2.94 -10.61 -5.31
CA GLY A 532 4.27 -11.10 -4.97
C GLY A 532 5.36 -10.04 -5.14
N HIS A 533 6.61 -10.50 -5.16
CA HIS A 533 7.79 -9.68 -5.32
C HIS A 533 7.84 -9.03 -6.71
N ILE A 534 8.08 -7.72 -6.75
CA ILE A 534 8.14 -6.96 -8.01
C ILE A 534 9.24 -7.50 -8.95
N ASN A 535 8.97 -7.43 -10.26
CA ASN A 535 9.89 -7.78 -11.34
C ASN A 535 9.78 -6.76 -12.49
N ILE A 536 10.53 -5.66 -12.38
CA ILE A 536 10.44 -4.54 -13.34
C ILE A 536 10.90 -4.95 -14.75
N GLU A 537 11.90 -5.85 -14.86
CA GLU A 537 12.34 -6.38 -16.15
C GLU A 537 11.22 -7.19 -16.82
N GLY A 538 10.57 -8.07 -16.05
CA GLY A 538 9.40 -8.81 -16.52
C GLY A 538 8.24 -7.91 -16.92
N ALA A 539 8.00 -6.83 -16.16
CA ALA A 539 6.98 -5.84 -16.48
C ALA A 539 7.27 -5.15 -17.82
N ILE A 540 8.50 -4.66 -18.04
CA ILE A 540 8.90 -3.99 -19.29
C ILE A 540 8.88 -4.96 -20.48
N ALA A 541 9.16 -6.25 -20.26
CA ALA A 541 9.09 -7.27 -21.29
C ALA A 541 7.65 -7.75 -21.60
N ALA A 542 6.65 -7.26 -20.88
CA ALA A 542 5.28 -7.71 -21.03
C ALA A 542 4.70 -7.32 -22.40
N ARG A 543 4.04 -8.28 -23.06
CA ARG A 543 3.39 -8.10 -24.36
C ARG A 543 1.88 -8.05 -24.28
N ALA A 544 1.33 -8.74 -23.30
CA ALA A 544 -0.07 -8.66 -22.89
C ALA A 544 -0.17 -8.41 -21.38
N ILE A 545 -1.37 -8.01 -20.95
CA ILE A 545 -1.76 -7.85 -19.55
C ILE A 545 -3.03 -8.64 -19.26
N MET A 546 -3.21 -9.06 -18.00
CA MET A 546 -4.41 -9.73 -17.50
C MET A 546 -5.01 -8.90 -16.36
N VAL A 547 -6.29 -8.54 -16.51
CA VAL A 547 -7.01 -7.64 -15.60
C VAL A 547 -8.42 -8.14 -15.33
N ALA A 548 -8.99 -7.70 -14.21
CA ALA A 548 -10.37 -7.93 -13.83
C ALA A 548 -11.12 -6.59 -13.80
N PRO A 549 -12.17 -6.41 -14.60
CA PRO A 549 -13.01 -5.21 -14.55
C PRO A 549 -13.80 -5.14 -13.23
N THR A 550 -13.89 -3.95 -12.64
CA THR A 550 -14.69 -3.68 -11.44
C THR A 550 -15.23 -2.25 -11.49
N THR A 551 -16.23 -1.94 -10.65
CA THR A 551 -16.81 -0.60 -10.54
C THR A 551 -16.27 0.14 -9.32
N LEU A 552 -15.83 1.38 -9.51
CA LEU A 552 -15.63 2.31 -8.40
C LEU A 552 -16.99 2.89 -7.99
N PHE A 553 -17.33 2.84 -6.71
CA PHE A 553 -18.52 3.51 -6.21
C PHE A 553 -18.28 5.02 -6.11
N ASP A 554 -19.18 5.77 -6.72
CA ASP A 554 -19.29 7.23 -6.59
C ASP A 554 -20.21 7.54 -5.41
N ASN A 555 -19.65 7.94 -4.28
CA ASN A 555 -20.42 8.33 -3.09
C ASN A 555 -20.79 9.82 -3.11
N GLY A 556 -21.27 10.37 -4.22
CA GLY A 556 -21.85 11.72 -4.17
C GLY A 556 -22.39 12.29 -5.49
N PRO A 557 -23.55 12.97 -5.46
CA PRO A 557 -24.19 13.53 -6.65
C PRO A 557 -23.49 14.76 -7.28
N ASN A 558 -22.24 15.12 -6.89
CA ASN A 558 -21.64 16.42 -7.25
C ASN A 558 -20.15 16.41 -7.64
N GLU A 559 -19.53 15.28 -7.99
CA GLU A 559 -18.15 15.27 -8.49
C GLU A 559 -18.11 15.30 -10.03
N TYR A 560 -17.63 16.42 -10.60
CA TYR A 560 -17.50 16.61 -12.04
C TYR A 560 -16.50 15.58 -12.63
N ASN A 561 -17.00 14.69 -13.48
CA ASN A 561 -16.25 13.59 -14.07
C ASN A 561 -16.20 13.74 -15.62
N PRO A 562 -15.00 13.69 -16.25
CA PRO A 562 -14.84 13.86 -17.69
C PRO A 562 -15.27 12.65 -18.54
N ARG A 563 -15.70 11.54 -17.93
CA ARG A 563 -16.23 10.33 -18.60
C ARG A 563 -17.64 9.91 -18.15
N VAL A 564 -18.44 10.77 -17.50
CA VAL A 564 -19.86 10.43 -17.31
C VAL A 564 -20.57 10.55 -18.67
N ASP A 565 -21.24 9.48 -19.08
CA ASP A 565 -22.44 9.66 -19.88
C ASP A 565 -23.42 10.56 -19.10
N GLN A 566 -24.35 11.24 -19.76
CA GLN A 566 -25.24 12.18 -19.05
C GLN A 566 -26.29 11.48 -18.17
N SER A 567 -26.00 10.28 -17.65
CA SER A 567 -26.91 9.42 -16.88
C SER A 567 -26.41 9.04 -15.47
N GLY A 568 -25.29 9.59 -14.99
CA GLY A 568 -24.85 9.37 -13.59
C GLY A 568 -24.31 7.96 -13.32
N GLY A 569 -23.61 7.35 -14.27
CA GLY A 569 -23.14 5.96 -14.19
C GLY A 569 -21.82 5.73 -13.44
N ASN A 570 -21.71 4.56 -12.80
CA ASN A 570 -20.49 4.00 -12.18
C ASN A 570 -19.28 3.96 -13.14
N ILE A 571 -18.06 4.20 -12.65
CA ILE A 571 -16.83 4.10 -13.45
C ILE A 571 -16.32 2.64 -13.44
N GLU A 572 -16.29 1.99 -14.60
CA GLU A 572 -15.56 0.72 -14.78
C GLU A 572 -14.05 0.98 -14.78
N VAL A 573 -13.31 0.28 -13.91
CA VAL A 573 -11.85 0.29 -13.83
C VAL A 573 -11.30 -1.13 -13.91
N GLU A 574 -10.12 -1.26 -14.50
CA GLU A 574 -9.46 -2.56 -14.65
C GLU A 574 -8.39 -2.74 -13.55
N ILE A 575 -8.54 -3.76 -12.72
CA ILE A 575 -7.62 -4.04 -11.61
C ILE A 575 -6.96 -5.41 -11.81
N PRO A 576 -5.64 -5.57 -11.61
CA PRO A 576 -4.94 -6.85 -11.77
C PRO A 576 -5.13 -7.80 -10.57
N SER A 577 -6.31 -7.78 -9.96
CA SER A 577 -6.73 -8.63 -8.85
C SER A 577 -8.26 -8.65 -8.81
N ALA A 578 -8.86 -9.71 -8.29
CA ALA A 578 -10.29 -9.70 -8.02
C ALA A 578 -10.63 -10.31 -6.67
N SER A 579 -11.61 -9.71 -6.00
CA SER A 579 -12.18 -10.26 -4.80
C SER A 579 -13.65 -10.59 -5.03
N PHE A 580 -14.04 -11.79 -4.62
CA PHE A 580 -15.44 -12.20 -4.52
C PHE A 580 -16.10 -11.70 -3.24
N ALA A 581 -15.38 -10.88 -2.47
CA ALA A 581 -15.77 -10.32 -1.18
C ALA A 581 -16.22 -11.40 -0.18
N ARG A 582 -17.15 -11.02 0.68
CA ARG A 582 -17.80 -11.89 1.66
C ARG A 582 -18.99 -12.57 0.99
N VAL A 583 -19.04 -13.89 1.06
CA VAL A 583 -20.09 -14.68 0.43
C VAL A 583 -20.81 -15.53 1.47
N ALA A 584 -22.12 -15.30 1.58
CA ALA A 584 -23.02 -16.03 2.46
C ALA A 584 -23.20 -17.49 2.02
N VAL A 585 -22.29 -18.35 2.46
CA VAL A 585 -22.29 -19.79 2.13
C VAL A 585 -22.25 -20.66 3.37
N ALA A 586 -21.74 -20.15 4.49
CA ALA A 586 -21.62 -20.96 5.69
C ALA A 586 -23.01 -21.42 6.17
N ASN A 587 -23.24 -22.74 6.13
CA ASN A 587 -24.52 -23.40 6.45
C ASN A 587 -25.68 -23.10 5.45
N ALA A 588 -25.37 -22.63 4.25
CA ALA A 588 -26.39 -22.46 3.21
C ALA A 588 -26.91 -23.83 2.72
N PRO A 589 -28.21 -23.99 2.40
CA PRO A 589 -28.80 -25.28 2.02
C PRO A 589 -28.43 -25.76 0.60
N GLY A 590 -27.35 -25.27 -0.01
CA GLY A 590 -26.93 -25.66 -1.35
C GLY A 590 -25.67 -24.96 -1.85
N VAL A 591 -25.43 -25.05 -3.17
CA VAL A 591 -24.28 -24.47 -3.84
C VAL A 591 -24.53 -23.01 -4.18
N VAL A 592 -23.66 -22.14 -3.69
CA VAL A 592 -23.61 -20.72 -4.04
C VAL A 592 -22.58 -20.54 -5.15
N VAL A 593 -22.98 -19.83 -6.20
CA VAL A 593 -22.15 -19.57 -7.36
C VAL A 593 -21.84 -18.07 -7.42
N ARG A 594 -20.57 -17.75 -7.69
CA ARG A 594 -20.13 -16.39 -8.03
C ARG A 594 -19.26 -16.42 -9.27
N THR A 595 -19.31 -15.35 -10.04
CA THR A 595 -18.50 -15.19 -11.25
C THR A 595 -17.88 -13.82 -11.31
N HIS A 596 -16.69 -13.75 -11.89
CA HIS A 596 -15.99 -12.50 -12.14
C HIS A 596 -15.40 -12.51 -13.54
N GLU A 597 -15.51 -11.41 -14.29
CA GLU A 597 -14.90 -11.28 -15.61
C GLU A 597 -13.38 -11.10 -15.47
N VAL A 598 -12.62 -11.71 -16.39
CA VAL A 598 -11.19 -11.49 -16.56
C VAL A 598 -10.92 -11.26 -18.03
N ARG A 599 -10.07 -10.28 -18.34
CA ARG A 599 -9.66 -9.92 -19.70
C ARG A 599 -8.15 -10.11 -19.84
N ILE A 600 -7.72 -10.67 -20.98
CA ILE A 600 -6.32 -10.60 -21.42
C ILE A 600 -6.26 -9.70 -22.65
N ARG A 601 -5.43 -8.65 -22.60
CA ARG A 601 -5.26 -7.65 -23.66
C ARG A 601 -3.83 -7.68 -24.19
N ASP A 602 -3.66 -7.79 -25.50
CA ASP A 602 -2.39 -7.54 -26.18
C ASP A 602 -2.11 -6.02 -26.22
N ILE A 603 -0.98 -5.60 -25.65
CA ILE A 603 -0.57 -4.19 -25.54
C ILE A 603 0.61 -3.85 -26.46
N THR A 604 1.05 -4.78 -27.30
CA THR A 604 2.22 -4.58 -28.20
C THR A 604 1.96 -4.93 -29.65
N GLY A 605 0.85 -5.61 -29.95
CA GLY A 605 0.62 -6.26 -31.24
C GLY A 605 1.43 -7.55 -31.43
N LEU A 606 2.17 -7.97 -30.40
CA LEU A 606 3.01 -9.17 -30.35
C LEU A 606 2.66 -10.08 -29.16
N GLY A 607 1.61 -9.74 -28.42
CA GLY A 607 1.06 -10.49 -27.30
C GLY A 607 -0.11 -11.39 -27.69
N GLY A 608 -0.62 -11.30 -28.92
CA GLY A 608 -1.62 -12.24 -29.41
C GLY A 608 -1.08 -13.67 -29.50
N GLY A 609 -1.95 -14.64 -29.22
CA GLY A 609 -1.60 -16.05 -29.17
C GLY A 609 -2.46 -16.85 -28.19
N MET A 610 -2.10 -18.12 -28.02
CA MET A 610 -2.76 -19.02 -27.07
C MET A 610 -2.12 -18.91 -25.69
N TYR A 611 -2.96 -18.74 -24.67
CA TYR A 611 -2.58 -18.72 -23.27
C TYR A 611 -3.13 -19.94 -22.54
N ASP A 612 -2.27 -20.65 -21.82
CA ASP A 612 -2.65 -21.75 -20.92
C ASP A 612 -3.05 -21.19 -19.55
N LEU A 613 -4.25 -21.52 -19.08
CA LEU A 613 -4.83 -21.03 -17.82
C LEU A 613 -4.63 -22.06 -16.70
N ALA A 614 -4.24 -21.58 -15.51
CA ALA A 614 -4.16 -22.42 -14.32
C ALA A 614 -4.51 -21.65 -13.04
N PHE A 615 -5.08 -22.36 -12.06
CA PHE A 615 -5.27 -21.85 -10.71
C PHE A 615 -4.18 -22.39 -9.79
N GLN A 616 -3.49 -21.50 -9.10
CA GLN A 616 -2.41 -21.85 -8.17
C GLN A 616 -2.87 -21.63 -6.73
N ASP A 617 -2.84 -22.69 -5.93
CA ASP A 617 -3.26 -22.63 -4.52
C ASP A 617 -2.29 -21.75 -3.72
N ASN A 618 -2.82 -20.74 -3.03
CA ASN A 618 -2.08 -20.00 -2.02
C ASN A 618 -2.62 -20.32 -0.61
N ARG A 619 -3.95 -20.46 -0.48
CA ARG A 619 -4.62 -20.94 0.72
C ARG A 619 -5.98 -21.56 0.37
N ASN A 620 -6.21 -22.80 0.84
CA ASN A 620 -7.51 -23.47 0.88
C ASN A 620 -8.18 -23.74 -0.50
N LEU A 621 -7.46 -23.68 -1.63
CA LEU A 621 -8.08 -23.92 -2.95
C LEU A 621 -8.69 -25.32 -3.09
N ASN A 622 -8.14 -26.32 -2.37
CA ASN A 622 -8.50 -27.73 -2.48
C ASN A 622 -9.49 -28.22 -1.40
N ASP A 623 -10.11 -27.30 -0.66
CA ASP A 623 -11.02 -27.66 0.43
C ASP A 623 -12.35 -28.24 -0.09
N ALA A 624 -12.91 -29.18 0.67
CA ALA A 624 -14.16 -29.86 0.31
C ALA A 624 -15.33 -28.87 0.18
N GLY A 625 -16.10 -29.02 -0.90
CA GLY A 625 -17.22 -28.14 -1.22
C GLY A 625 -16.84 -26.83 -1.88
N PHE A 626 -15.56 -26.55 -2.13
CA PHE A 626 -15.10 -25.37 -2.85
C PHE A 626 -14.50 -25.76 -4.21
N ASN A 627 -14.95 -25.13 -5.28
CA ASN A 627 -14.46 -25.39 -6.64
C ASN A 627 -14.30 -24.09 -7.41
N VAL A 628 -13.19 -23.95 -8.15
CA VAL A 628 -12.89 -22.79 -8.96
C VAL A 628 -12.52 -23.23 -10.37
N ILE A 629 -13.18 -22.66 -11.37
CA ILE A 629 -12.92 -22.94 -12.78
C ILE A 629 -12.93 -21.66 -13.61
N ALA A 630 -12.22 -21.66 -14.74
CA ALA A 630 -12.37 -20.64 -15.77
C ALA A 630 -13.46 -21.09 -16.75
N THR A 631 -14.29 -20.19 -17.25
CA THR A 631 -15.41 -20.50 -18.15
C THR A 631 -15.51 -19.48 -19.28
N GLY A 632 -16.05 -19.87 -20.43
CA GLY A 632 -16.25 -18.96 -21.57
C GLY A 632 -17.43 -17.98 -21.42
N SER A 633 -18.31 -18.19 -20.43
CA SER A 633 -19.39 -17.26 -20.09
C SER A 633 -19.76 -17.39 -18.62
N ALA A 634 -20.32 -16.32 -18.03
CA ALA A 634 -20.73 -16.30 -16.62
C ALA A 634 -21.73 -17.42 -16.24
N SER A 635 -22.63 -17.78 -17.16
CA SER A 635 -23.65 -18.81 -16.92
C SER A 635 -23.17 -20.23 -17.24
N SER A 636 -22.06 -20.39 -17.95
CA SER A 636 -21.55 -21.70 -18.36
C SER A 636 -20.87 -22.42 -17.20
N PRO A 637 -21.19 -23.70 -16.94
CA PRO A 637 -20.43 -24.56 -16.03
C PRO A 637 -19.25 -25.27 -16.72
N ALA A 638 -19.07 -25.09 -18.04
CA ALA A 638 -18.02 -25.77 -18.79
C ALA A 638 -16.67 -25.09 -18.58
N ALA A 639 -15.74 -25.82 -17.96
CA ALA A 639 -14.38 -25.34 -17.70
C ALA A 639 -13.58 -25.18 -19.00
N ILE A 640 -12.80 -24.12 -19.07
CA ILE A 640 -11.76 -23.88 -20.08
C ILE A 640 -10.39 -23.89 -19.40
N THR A 641 -9.36 -24.33 -20.12
CA THR A 641 -7.96 -24.36 -19.64
C THR A 641 -7.04 -23.53 -20.53
N GLU A 642 -7.59 -22.89 -21.55
CA GLU A 642 -6.84 -22.10 -22.52
C GLU A 642 -7.74 -20.98 -23.08
N VAL A 643 -7.11 -19.89 -23.52
CA VAL A 643 -7.79 -18.78 -24.19
C VAL A 643 -6.93 -18.26 -25.35
N LEU A 644 -7.58 -17.96 -26.48
CA LEU A 644 -6.95 -17.33 -27.64
C LEU A 644 -7.12 -15.81 -27.54
N VAL A 645 -6.02 -15.07 -27.56
CA VAL A 645 -6.03 -13.60 -27.62
C VAL A 645 -5.61 -13.18 -29.04
N PRO A 646 -6.45 -12.46 -29.80
CA PRO A 646 -6.04 -11.94 -31.10
C PRO A 646 -5.02 -10.80 -30.99
N ASP A 647 -4.18 -10.64 -32.00
CA ASP A 647 -3.21 -9.52 -32.07
C ASP A 647 -3.93 -8.16 -32.01
N ASN A 648 -3.40 -7.23 -31.20
CA ASN A 648 -3.97 -5.90 -30.97
C ASN A 648 -5.43 -5.93 -30.48
N ALA A 649 -5.84 -6.99 -29.80
CA ALA A 649 -7.18 -7.14 -29.24
C ALA A 649 -7.13 -7.69 -27.82
N GLU A 650 -8.31 -7.85 -27.24
CA GLU A 650 -8.49 -8.50 -25.96
C GLU A 650 -9.47 -9.68 -26.05
N THR A 651 -9.46 -10.52 -25.04
CA THR A 651 -10.43 -11.61 -24.90
C THR A 651 -10.87 -11.74 -23.45
N SER A 652 -12.19 -11.76 -23.26
CA SER A 652 -12.82 -11.97 -21.96
C SER A 652 -13.12 -13.45 -21.72
N PHE A 653 -13.00 -13.85 -20.46
CA PHE A 653 -13.51 -15.09 -19.91
C PHE A 653 -13.94 -14.84 -18.45
N TYR A 654 -14.43 -15.87 -17.76
CA TYR A 654 -14.94 -15.72 -16.41
C TYR A 654 -14.25 -16.68 -15.46
N VAL A 655 -13.93 -16.20 -14.25
CA VAL A 655 -13.63 -17.06 -13.12
C VAL A 655 -14.93 -17.36 -12.42
N ARG A 656 -15.25 -18.64 -12.26
CA ARG A 656 -16.46 -19.14 -11.61
C ARG A 656 -16.08 -19.89 -10.35
N VAL A 657 -16.64 -19.46 -9.23
CA VAL A 657 -16.49 -20.07 -7.91
C VAL A 657 -17.80 -20.74 -7.53
N GLU A 658 -17.73 -22.02 -7.17
CA GLU A 658 -18.85 -22.82 -6.69
C GLU A 658 -18.56 -23.29 -5.27
N ALA A 659 -19.41 -22.90 -4.33
CA ALA A 659 -19.22 -23.14 -2.90
C ALA A 659 -20.45 -23.84 -2.30
N ASP A 660 -20.31 -25.09 -1.90
CA ASP A 660 -21.36 -25.93 -1.31
C ASP A 660 -21.51 -25.65 0.19
N GLY A 661 -22.55 -24.91 0.57
CA GLY A 661 -22.83 -24.54 1.95
C GLY A 661 -23.18 -25.71 2.87
N THR A 662 -23.46 -26.89 2.32
CA THR A 662 -23.64 -28.11 3.12
C THR A 662 -22.32 -28.72 3.57
N GLN A 663 -21.21 -28.39 2.88
CA GLN A 663 -19.86 -28.85 3.18
C GLN A 663 -19.02 -27.75 3.84
N ILE A 664 -19.24 -26.49 3.47
CA ILE A 664 -18.57 -25.33 4.04
C ILE A 664 -19.37 -24.84 5.25
N THR A 665 -18.97 -25.31 6.44
CA THR A 665 -19.65 -24.96 7.72
C THR A 665 -18.93 -23.85 8.50
N THR A 666 -17.67 -23.57 8.17
CA THR A 666 -16.86 -22.54 8.84
C THR A 666 -17.18 -21.15 8.29
N VAL A 667 -17.53 -20.24 9.20
CA VAL A 667 -17.68 -18.80 8.94
C VAL A 667 -16.29 -18.14 8.97
N ASN A 668 -16.07 -17.08 8.19
CA ASN A 668 -14.80 -16.36 8.08
C ASN A 668 -13.63 -17.20 7.56
N LYS A 669 -13.93 -18.23 6.77
CA LYS A 669 -12.89 -19.01 6.10
C LYS A 669 -12.45 -18.29 4.82
N GLU A 670 -11.15 -18.02 4.72
CA GLU A 670 -10.54 -17.36 3.56
C GLU A 670 -10.02 -18.38 2.55
N PHE A 671 -10.27 -18.10 1.28
CA PHE A 671 -9.77 -18.87 0.14
C PHE A 671 -8.98 -17.90 -0.74
N MET A 672 -7.74 -18.26 -1.06
CA MET A 672 -6.80 -17.41 -1.76
C MET A 672 -6.03 -18.19 -2.81
N TRP A 673 -5.97 -17.66 -4.03
CA TRP A 673 -5.27 -18.32 -5.12
C TRP A 673 -4.83 -17.31 -6.18
N TYR A 674 -3.94 -17.73 -7.06
CA TYR A 674 -3.61 -16.98 -8.27
C TYR A 674 -4.30 -17.61 -9.47
N LEU A 675 -4.84 -16.78 -10.36
CA LEU A 675 -5.05 -17.18 -11.75
C LEU A 675 -3.79 -16.84 -12.54
N THR A 676 -3.22 -17.83 -13.22
CA THR A 676 -2.09 -17.64 -14.13
C THR A 676 -2.48 -17.91 -15.57
N ALA A 677 -1.90 -17.14 -16.49
CA ALA A 677 -2.01 -17.34 -17.93
C ALA A 677 -0.59 -17.36 -18.53
N ILE A 678 -0.21 -18.44 -19.23
CA ILE A 678 1.12 -18.60 -19.83
C ILE A 678 0.99 -18.64 -21.35
N HIS A 679 1.60 -17.67 -22.03
CA HIS A 679 1.63 -17.64 -23.49
C HIS A 679 2.48 -18.80 -24.03
N ARG A 680 1.91 -19.65 -24.90
CA ARG A 680 2.55 -20.90 -25.37
C ARG A 680 3.90 -20.71 -26.07
N ASP A 681 4.02 -19.71 -26.93
CA ASP A 681 5.23 -19.54 -27.74
C ASP A 681 6.33 -18.72 -27.04
N THR A 682 5.95 -17.73 -26.23
CA THR A 682 6.90 -16.79 -25.60
C THR A 682 7.26 -17.18 -24.17
N GLY A 683 6.43 -18.00 -23.52
CA GLY A 683 6.51 -18.29 -22.09
C GLY A 683 6.16 -17.09 -21.20
N GLN A 684 5.63 -16.00 -21.75
CA GLN A 684 5.19 -14.86 -20.95
C GLN A 684 4.11 -15.34 -19.97
N ARG A 685 4.37 -15.11 -18.68
CA ARG A 685 3.44 -15.43 -17.61
C ARG A 685 2.74 -14.16 -17.14
N LEU A 686 1.42 -14.24 -17.03
CA LEU A 686 0.56 -13.26 -16.38
C LEU A 686 -0.02 -13.89 -15.12
N ARG A 687 -0.14 -13.13 -14.03
CA ARG A 687 -0.84 -13.57 -12.81
C ARG A 687 -1.76 -12.48 -12.27
N ILE A 688 -2.89 -12.86 -11.68
CA ILE A 688 -3.70 -11.98 -10.85
C ILE A 688 -4.07 -12.69 -9.53
N PRO A 689 -4.03 -12.01 -8.37
CA PRO A 689 -4.53 -12.52 -7.10
C PRO A 689 -6.05 -12.62 -7.07
N LEU A 690 -6.58 -13.66 -6.44
CA LEU A 690 -8.01 -13.89 -6.26
C LEU A 690 -8.33 -14.24 -4.79
N TYR A 691 -9.39 -13.63 -4.24
CA TYR A 691 -9.80 -13.78 -2.84
C TYR A 691 -11.29 -14.06 -2.69
N TYR A 692 -11.62 -14.88 -1.70
CA TYR A 692 -13.00 -15.20 -1.32
C TYR A 692 -13.07 -15.46 0.19
N ARG A 693 -14.07 -14.90 0.89
CA ARG A 693 -14.31 -15.16 2.32
C ARG A 693 -15.73 -15.61 2.59
N THR A 694 -15.90 -16.65 3.40
CA THR A 694 -17.23 -17.13 3.80
C THR A 694 -17.81 -16.27 4.92
N ILE A 695 -19.11 -15.98 4.87
CA ILE A 695 -19.88 -15.39 5.98
C ILE A 695 -21.14 -16.20 6.25
N ALA A 696 -21.80 -15.95 7.38
CA ALA A 696 -23.11 -16.50 7.70
C ALA A 696 -24.21 -15.75 6.92
N GLY A 697 -25.30 -16.42 6.56
CA GLY A 697 -26.36 -15.81 5.76
C GLY A 697 -27.14 -14.66 6.42
N SER A 698 -27.00 -14.45 7.73
CA SER A 698 -27.61 -13.34 8.49
C SER A 698 -26.71 -12.10 8.60
N ASP A 699 -25.55 -12.12 7.96
CA ASP A 699 -24.48 -11.11 8.04
C ASP A 699 -24.20 -10.47 6.67
N ILE A 700 -25.22 -10.44 5.81
CA ILE A 700 -25.15 -9.80 4.48
C ILE A 700 -25.38 -8.31 4.68
N ASP A 701 -24.54 -7.51 4.02
CA ASP A 701 -24.57 -6.05 3.94
C ASP A 701 -24.33 -5.73 2.45
N LEU A 702 -25.41 -5.38 1.75
CA LEU A 702 -25.46 -5.35 0.28
C LEU A 702 -24.82 -4.09 -0.30
N ASP A 703 -25.06 -2.95 0.34
CA ASP A 703 -24.54 -1.65 -0.09
C ASP A 703 -23.22 -1.28 0.61
N ASN A 704 -22.83 -2.02 1.64
CA ASN A 704 -21.55 -1.96 2.37
C ASN A 704 -21.42 -0.73 3.25
N ASP A 705 -22.49 -0.37 3.94
CA ASP A 705 -22.56 0.82 4.78
C ASP A 705 -22.34 0.55 6.29
N LEU A 706 -22.06 -0.70 6.66
CA LEU A 706 -21.89 -1.25 8.02
C LEU A 706 -23.18 -1.74 8.69
N VAL A 707 -24.32 -1.68 8.02
CA VAL A 707 -25.61 -2.17 8.51
C VAL A 707 -25.98 -3.39 7.69
N ASN A 708 -26.36 -4.47 8.36
CA ASN A 708 -26.76 -5.67 7.63
C ASN A 708 -28.14 -5.48 7.00
N ASP A 709 -28.39 -6.13 5.86
CA ASP A 709 -29.62 -6.03 5.03
C ASP A 709 -30.93 -6.16 5.83
N VAL A 710 -30.89 -6.84 6.98
CA VAL A 710 -32.07 -7.06 7.83
C VAL A 710 -32.41 -5.88 8.74
N ASN A 711 -31.44 -5.00 8.99
CA ASN A 711 -31.58 -3.79 9.80
C ASN A 711 -31.34 -2.51 8.99
N ASP A 712 -31.09 -2.64 7.68
CA ASP A 712 -30.76 -1.54 6.78
C ASP A 712 -32.02 -0.94 6.13
N ASN A 713 -32.26 0.35 6.38
CA ASN A 713 -33.37 1.11 5.80
C ASN A 713 -33.05 1.69 4.41
N CYS A 714 -31.83 1.51 3.90
CA CYS A 714 -31.43 1.81 2.53
C CYS A 714 -30.55 0.72 1.91
N LEU A 715 -31.12 -0.48 1.73
CA LEU A 715 -30.48 -1.71 1.18
C LEU A 715 -29.51 -1.57 -0.02
N HIS A 716 -29.55 -0.46 -0.77
CA HIS A 716 -28.73 -0.21 -1.94
C HIS A 716 -27.95 1.12 -1.89
N THR A 717 -28.11 1.92 -0.83
CA THR A 717 -27.56 3.28 -0.72
C THR A 717 -26.96 3.49 0.66
N PRO A 718 -25.62 3.56 0.76
CA PRO A 718 -24.96 3.56 2.06
C PRO A 718 -25.38 4.68 3.01
N ASN A 719 -25.87 4.34 4.20
CA ASN A 719 -26.23 5.27 5.27
C ASN A 719 -26.02 4.66 6.67
N THR A 720 -24.76 4.63 7.11
CA THR A 720 -24.35 4.02 8.39
C THR A 720 -25.10 4.55 9.62
N ASP A 721 -25.66 5.76 9.54
CA ASP A 721 -26.41 6.41 10.61
C ASP A 721 -27.88 5.96 10.68
N GLN A 722 -28.39 5.32 9.62
CA GLN A 722 -29.74 4.80 9.48
C GLN A 722 -30.79 5.87 9.81
N THR A 723 -30.51 7.12 9.46
CA THR A 723 -31.45 8.23 9.68
C THR A 723 -32.68 8.02 8.81
N ASP A 724 -33.85 8.03 9.44
CA ASP A 724 -35.19 7.97 8.83
C ASP A 724 -36.02 9.06 9.52
N SER A 725 -36.08 10.22 8.88
CA SER A 725 -36.60 11.45 9.47
C SER A 725 -38.12 11.46 9.61
N ASP A 726 -38.85 10.71 8.78
CA ASP A 726 -40.30 10.65 8.79
C ASP A 726 -40.89 9.32 9.30
N ASN A 727 -40.02 8.35 9.62
CA ASN A 727 -40.29 7.04 10.19
C ASN A 727 -41.16 6.15 9.30
N ASP A 728 -40.96 6.22 8.00
CA ASP A 728 -41.68 5.41 7.03
C ASP A 728 -41.00 4.06 6.72
N GLY A 729 -39.75 3.88 7.18
CA GLY A 729 -38.93 2.69 7.00
C GLY A 729 -37.95 2.75 5.84
N ILE A 730 -37.88 3.85 5.10
CA ILE A 730 -36.88 4.17 4.08
C ILE A 730 -35.94 5.23 4.66
N GLY A 731 -34.63 5.04 4.54
CA GLY A 731 -33.66 6.00 5.08
C GLY A 731 -33.55 7.27 4.24
N ASP A 732 -33.24 8.41 4.89
CA ASP A 732 -33.13 9.73 4.26
C ASP A 732 -32.19 9.74 3.04
N ALA A 733 -31.18 8.85 3.00
CA ALA A 733 -30.23 8.74 1.91
C ALA A 733 -30.82 8.17 0.62
N CYS A 734 -31.87 7.37 0.72
CA CYS A 734 -32.54 6.72 -0.41
C CYS A 734 -34.02 7.10 -0.55
N ASP A 735 -34.51 8.01 0.30
CA ASP A 735 -35.91 8.45 0.34
C ASP A 735 -36.18 9.63 -0.61
N ASN A 736 -37.09 9.45 -1.55
CA ASN A 736 -37.54 10.50 -2.47
C ASN A 736 -38.54 11.50 -1.83
N CYS A 737 -38.94 11.28 -0.58
CA CYS A 737 -39.67 12.22 0.28
C CYS A 737 -39.20 12.20 1.75
N SER A 738 -37.91 12.48 2.01
CA SER A 738 -37.25 12.43 3.34
C SER A 738 -37.93 13.10 4.56
N LEU A 739 -39.01 13.86 4.41
CA LEU A 739 -39.77 14.45 5.53
C LEU A 739 -41.28 14.11 5.50
N ALA A 740 -41.72 13.29 4.55
CA ALA A 740 -43.12 12.98 4.32
C ALA A 740 -43.33 11.52 3.90
N GLY A 741 -43.60 10.68 4.91
CA GLY A 741 -43.57 9.22 4.75
C GLY A 741 -44.36 8.69 3.57
N ASN A 742 -43.64 8.00 2.70
CA ASN A 742 -44.12 7.32 1.51
C ASN A 742 -43.37 5.98 1.33
N PRO A 743 -43.70 4.93 2.11
CA PRO A 743 -42.97 3.65 2.08
C PRO A 743 -42.96 2.93 0.72
N ASN A 744 -43.81 3.38 -0.22
CA ASN A 744 -43.89 2.88 -1.58
C ASN A 744 -42.98 3.63 -2.58
N GLN A 745 -42.31 4.70 -2.13
CA GLN A 745 -41.37 5.54 -2.89
C GLN A 745 -41.90 5.93 -4.27
N CYS A 746 -43.20 6.20 -4.34
CA CYS A 746 -43.90 6.46 -5.59
C CYS A 746 -43.47 7.80 -6.19
N ASP A 747 -42.84 7.77 -7.36
CA ASP A 747 -42.50 8.92 -8.20
C ASP A 747 -42.96 8.60 -9.62
N THR A 748 -44.06 9.20 -10.04
CA THR A 748 -44.73 8.83 -11.29
C THR A 748 -44.24 9.62 -12.50
N ASN A 749 -43.69 10.82 -12.28
CA ASN A 749 -43.15 11.67 -13.34
C ASN A 749 -41.63 11.45 -13.52
N GLY A 750 -40.97 10.77 -12.58
CA GLY A 750 -39.58 10.36 -12.63
C GLY A 750 -38.59 11.52 -12.45
N ASP A 751 -39.00 12.59 -11.78
CA ASP A 751 -38.16 13.78 -11.58
C ASP A 751 -37.31 13.73 -10.30
N GLY A 752 -37.41 12.64 -9.53
CA GLY A 752 -36.66 12.40 -8.30
C GLY A 752 -37.37 12.89 -7.04
N PHE A 753 -38.57 13.46 -7.15
CA PHE A 753 -39.42 13.80 -6.03
C PHE A 753 -40.62 12.85 -5.95
N GLY A 754 -40.83 12.24 -4.78
CA GLY A 754 -41.99 11.37 -4.62
C GLY A 754 -43.30 12.16 -4.72
N ASN A 755 -44.34 11.54 -5.29
CA ASN A 755 -45.69 12.10 -5.40
C ASN A 755 -46.20 12.68 -4.07
N GLN A 756 -45.80 12.11 -2.93
CA GLN A 756 -46.21 12.53 -1.59
C GLN A 756 -45.67 13.93 -1.22
N CYS A 757 -44.53 14.33 -1.80
CA CYS A 757 -43.87 15.60 -1.60
C CYS A 757 -43.73 16.44 -2.90
N ASP A 758 -44.36 16.00 -3.99
CA ASP A 758 -44.44 16.74 -5.25
C ASP A 758 -45.87 17.22 -5.53
N GLY A 759 -46.21 18.41 -5.02
CA GLY A 759 -47.48 19.07 -5.32
C GLY A 759 -47.51 19.82 -6.66
N ASP A 760 -46.39 19.87 -7.39
CA ASP A 760 -46.22 20.70 -8.59
C ASP A 760 -46.55 19.91 -9.86
N LEU A 761 -47.84 19.69 -10.07
CA LEU A 761 -48.39 18.87 -11.16
C LEU A 761 -48.13 19.41 -12.58
N ASN A 762 -47.45 20.54 -12.72
CA ASN A 762 -47.01 21.06 -14.01
C ASN A 762 -45.51 21.37 -14.10
N ASN A 763 -44.73 20.94 -13.09
CA ASN A 763 -43.27 20.98 -13.03
C ASN A 763 -42.70 22.38 -13.33
N ASN A 764 -43.31 23.42 -12.75
CA ASN A 764 -42.84 24.81 -12.85
C ASN A 764 -42.06 25.30 -11.62
N LEU A 765 -41.79 24.39 -10.69
CA LEU A 765 -41.17 24.51 -9.37
C LEU A 765 -42.00 25.27 -8.32
N VAL A 766 -43.29 25.49 -8.55
CA VAL A 766 -44.17 26.26 -7.64
C VAL A 766 -45.58 25.67 -7.58
N VAL A 767 -45.94 25.13 -6.42
CA VAL A 767 -47.30 24.63 -6.16
C VAL A 767 -48.28 25.80 -6.01
N ASN A 768 -49.25 25.93 -6.91
CA ASN A 768 -50.18 27.04 -6.92
C ASN A 768 -51.60 26.67 -7.44
N PHE A 769 -52.39 27.68 -7.81
CA PHE A 769 -53.76 27.48 -8.27
C PHE A 769 -53.87 26.70 -9.59
N VAL A 770 -52.81 26.65 -10.39
CA VAL A 770 -52.72 25.83 -11.60
C VAL A 770 -52.72 24.35 -11.21
N ASP A 771 -51.90 23.95 -10.25
CA ASP A 771 -51.80 22.56 -9.75
C ASP A 771 -53.09 22.11 -9.08
N LEU A 772 -53.69 22.99 -8.27
CA LEU A 772 -55.01 22.76 -7.71
C LEU A 772 -56.08 22.58 -8.81
N GLY A 773 -55.95 23.25 -9.94
CA GLY A 773 -56.81 23.09 -11.11
C GLY A 773 -56.63 21.72 -11.77
N ILE A 774 -55.38 21.27 -11.90
CA ILE A 774 -55.02 19.95 -12.46
C ILE A 774 -55.58 18.84 -11.56
N LEU A 775 -55.32 18.87 -10.25
CA LEU A 775 -55.85 17.88 -9.30
C LEU A 775 -57.38 17.85 -9.29
N LYS A 776 -58.05 19.01 -9.36
CA LYS A 776 -59.52 19.06 -9.43
C LYS A 776 -60.08 18.48 -10.72
N SER A 777 -59.34 18.57 -11.82
CA SER A 777 -59.78 18.00 -13.10
C SER A 777 -59.79 16.48 -13.12
N THR A 778 -59.02 15.87 -12.21
CA THR A 778 -58.85 14.43 -12.05
C THR A 778 -59.51 13.90 -10.77
N PHE A 779 -60.26 14.73 -10.06
CA PHE A 779 -60.87 14.37 -8.77
C PHE A 779 -61.85 13.20 -8.88
N MET A 780 -61.70 12.22 -8.00
CA MET A 780 -62.36 10.91 -7.99
C MET A 780 -62.03 10.00 -9.18
N ALA A 781 -61.02 10.33 -9.99
CA ALA A 781 -60.53 9.44 -11.04
C ALA A 781 -59.65 8.32 -10.46
N SER A 782 -59.64 7.19 -11.17
CA SER A 782 -58.85 5.99 -10.89
C SER A 782 -58.24 5.45 -12.20
N PRO A 783 -57.25 4.55 -12.14
CA PRO A 783 -56.67 3.95 -13.35
C PRO A 783 -57.74 3.35 -14.27
N GLY A 784 -57.84 3.88 -15.49
CA GLY A 784 -58.83 3.50 -16.50
C GLY A 784 -59.87 4.57 -16.81
N ASP A 785 -60.01 5.60 -15.96
CA ASP A 785 -60.83 6.77 -16.26
C ASP A 785 -60.13 7.71 -17.25
N SER A 786 -60.90 8.35 -18.13
CA SER A 786 -60.35 9.30 -19.12
C SER A 786 -59.73 10.56 -18.50
N SER A 787 -60.06 10.84 -17.24
CA SER A 787 -59.54 11.96 -16.43
C SER A 787 -58.49 11.50 -15.43
N TRP A 788 -57.98 10.28 -15.52
CA TRP A 788 -56.92 9.79 -14.64
C TRP A 788 -55.60 10.52 -14.91
N ASN A 789 -54.97 11.03 -13.85
CA ASN A 789 -53.58 11.47 -13.85
C ASN A 789 -52.92 10.83 -12.62
N ALA A 790 -51.87 10.05 -12.85
CA ALA A 790 -51.17 9.35 -11.79
C ALA A 790 -50.34 10.30 -10.93
N ASP A 791 -49.82 11.40 -11.50
CA ASP A 791 -49.11 12.43 -10.74
C ASP A 791 -50.05 13.16 -9.75
N ALA A 792 -51.36 13.17 -10.02
CA ALA A 792 -52.35 13.79 -9.15
C ALA A 792 -52.79 12.88 -7.98
N ASP A 793 -52.39 11.60 -7.97
CA ASP A 793 -52.60 10.66 -6.89
C ASP A 793 -51.39 10.72 -5.95
N LEU A 794 -51.34 11.78 -5.13
CA LEU A 794 -50.16 12.16 -4.36
C LEU A 794 -49.76 11.13 -3.30
N ASN A 795 -50.72 10.37 -2.76
CA ASN A 795 -50.39 9.25 -1.84
C ASN A 795 -50.33 7.89 -2.54
N CYS A 796 -50.49 7.85 -3.86
CA CYS A 796 -50.46 6.65 -4.70
C CYS A 796 -51.37 5.51 -4.22
N ASN A 797 -52.58 5.82 -3.75
CA ASN A 797 -53.57 4.82 -3.33
C ASN A 797 -54.42 4.27 -4.48
N GLY A 798 -54.23 4.78 -5.70
CA GLY A 798 -54.97 4.43 -6.90
C GLY A 798 -56.23 5.26 -7.15
N VAL A 799 -56.48 6.32 -6.36
CA VAL A 799 -57.66 7.19 -6.49
C VAL A 799 -57.35 8.62 -6.05
N VAL A 800 -57.48 9.58 -6.97
CA VAL A 800 -57.37 11.01 -6.65
C VAL A 800 -58.57 11.45 -5.83
N ASN A 801 -58.39 11.84 -4.58
CA ASN A 801 -59.48 12.19 -3.67
C ASN A 801 -59.13 13.32 -2.69
N PHE A 802 -59.89 13.44 -1.60
CA PHE A 802 -59.69 14.51 -0.61
C PHE A 802 -58.37 14.41 0.14
N VAL A 803 -57.74 13.23 0.21
CA VAL A 803 -56.42 13.04 0.81
C VAL A 803 -55.36 13.72 -0.06
N ASP A 804 -55.39 13.52 -1.38
CA ASP A 804 -54.46 14.15 -2.33
C ASP A 804 -54.66 15.67 -2.35
N LEU A 805 -55.91 16.12 -2.29
CA LEU A 805 -56.20 17.55 -2.12
C LEU A 805 -55.63 18.11 -0.79
N GLY A 806 -55.54 17.28 0.24
CA GLY A 806 -54.90 17.63 1.51
C GLY A 806 -53.39 17.81 1.36
N ILE A 807 -52.73 16.87 0.68
CA ILE A 807 -51.28 16.87 0.42
C ILE A 807 -50.87 18.06 -0.46
N LEU A 808 -51.59 18.32 -1.55
CA LEU A 808 -51.34 19.48 -2.40
C LEU A 808 -51.52 20.81 -1.63
N LYS A 809 -52.44 20.84 -0.67
CA LYS A 809 -52.67 22.04 0.15
C LYS A 809 -51.58 22.27 1.19
N SER A 810 -50.93 21.23 1.71
CA SER A 810 -49.81 21.40 2.63
C SER A 810 -48.59 22.02 1.96
N SER A 811 -48.40 21.81 0.65
CA SER A 811 -47.31 22.39 -0.13
C SER A 811 -47.70 23.66 -0.90
N PHE A 812 -48.91 24.20 -0.70
CA PHE A 812 -49.42 25.33 -1.48
C PHE A 812 -48.60 26.61 -1.28
N LEU A 813 -48.15 27.22 -2.38
CA LEU A 813 -47.16 28.31 -2.47
C LEU A 813 -45.71 27.91 -2.12
N GLY A 814 -45.45 26.63 -1.91
CA GLY A 814 -44.11 26.07 -1.71
C GLY A 814 -43.46 25.55 -2.99
N THR A 815 -42.26 25.00 -2.83
CA THR A 815 -41.51 24.26 -3.86
C THR A 815 -41.69 22.76 -3.67
N PRO A 816 -41.70 21.94 -4.74
CA PRO A 816 -41.62 20.49 -4.60
C PRO A 816 -40.24 20.07 -4.06
N GLY A 817 -40.16 18.90 -3.42
CA GLY A 817 -38.87 18.33 -2.99
C GLY A 817 -38.95 17.42 -1.76
N PRO A 818 -37.89 16.63 -1.50
CA PRO A 818 -37.92 15.58 -0.48
C PRO A 818 -38.02 16.13 0.95
N GLY A 819 -37.60 17.38 1.16
CA GLY A 819 -37.54 18.02 2.48
C GLY A 819 -38.50 19.19 2.67
N ILE A 820 -39.79 19.08 2.32
CA ILE A 820 -40.73 20.20 2.47
C ILE A 820 -40.79 20.69 3.94
N GLN A 821 -40.31 21.92 4.18
CA GLN A 821 -40.67 22.75 5.33
C GLN A 821 -41.75 23.77 4.97
#